data_AF-A0A1I5GG07-F1
#
_entry.id   AF-A0A1I5GG07-F1
#
_cell.length_a   1.000
_cell.length_b   1.000
_cell.length_c   1.000
_cell.angle_alpha   90.00
_cell.angle_beta   90.00
_cell.angle_gamma   90.00
#
_symmetry.space_group_name_H-M   'P 1'
#
loop_
_entity.id
_entity.type
_entity.pdbx_description
1 polymer ?
#
loop_
_entity_poly.entity_id
_entity_poly.type
_entity_poly.pdbx_seq_one_letter_code
_entity_poly.pdbx_strand_id
1 'polypeptide(L)'
;MNCLKSKPAPLALALALAMGHLTASAQALPADPVPIRIAAQPLAQALNDWARQTGVQLVVQQSLVAGKTAPAVAGRLAPRQALDQLLAGSGLSASVEGNAVVIRTLVPGASNASLPAVTVQAEGEQSATSRVQGYVARRSATGTKTDTPIIETPQSISVITADRIEAMGAANLKDALGYTPGVSTTTYGADSRYDWISLRGFDAYSPGFYLDGLPLRNNSTWGVWRTENYGAERIELLRGPSSVLYGMSGPGGVVNVVSKRPTAEPVHELQLQLGDHARKQVAGDFSGALDAEGKLLYRITGLLRDAQLPAAKEADDRSYIAPSLTWKPSSDTTLTLLSQFTRTRSGVYTRARPQVGSLDPTAIGSYIPSKLFVGEPGFDRFDQDQEMVGYQFEHRIDDTWTVRQNARYAHQKLDYTGTQLRGFTALNPDVPNDPVNFQQMARSVFGSRENIAAVALDNQAQADFRTGEAQHKVLVGLDYQRTRIDQITFSGGSASPLNIYAPVYGGPIERPAPYFDGITRLTQTGLYLQDQIKWGERWSLTLGGRYDDAESTVFSRLDGSTQRIRDHKFTSRAGLVYLHPSGWAPYLSYSESFAPTATIDPVSGDPFKPESGKQFEAGVRYQPTGSKAMYSAAVFDLRRKNYISFDGDAMPRQTGEISVRGLELEATAEVAPRMNLTASYSYTPRAIVTASSNASEIGKQATAVPRHRFSVWADYRFANGLKLGLGARYTGTNYGDGEAARPSKVPASTVLDAMLGYDIDRWTLALNLRNLTNKTYIANCGYGNCYYGYPRTATATATYRW
;
A
#
# COMPACT_ATOMS: atom_id res chain seq x y z
N MET A 1 -34.91 28.67 -22.84
CA MET A 1 -35.79 27.72 -23.56
C MET A 1 -34.98 26.54 -24.05
N ASN A 2 -35.51 25.34 -23.79
CA ASN A 2 -35.13 23.98 -24.21
C ASN A 2 -33.78 23.38 -23.76
N CYS A 3 -33.93 22.60 -22.68
CA CYS A 3 -33.04 21.59 -22.13
C CYS A 3 -32.84 20.40 -23.08
N LEU A 4 -31.62 19.86 -23.11
CA LEU A 4 -31.35 18.46 -23.42
C LEU A 4 -30.45 17.89 -22.31
N LYS A 5 -31.10 17.24 -21.34
CA LYS A 5 -30.48 16.40 -20.31
C LYS A 5 -30.42 14.97 -20.86
N SER A 6 -29.24 14.44 -21.17
CA SER A 6 -29.07 13.01 -21.40
C SER A 6 -28.81 12.31 -20.05
N LYS A 7 -29.70 11.37 -19.70
CA LYS A 7 -29.53 10.43 -18.59
C LYS A 7 -28.69 9.24 -19.08
N PRO A 8 -27.77 8.66 -18.28
CA PRO A 8 -27.19 7.38 -18.62
C PRO A 8 -28.17 6.25 -18.24
N ALA A 9 -28.39 5.33 -19.18
CA ALA A 9 -29.16 4.12 -18.98
C ALA A 9 -28.37 3.09 -18.13
N PRO A 10 -29.03 2.23 -17.34
CA PRO A 10 -28.38 1.17 -16.58
C PRO A 10 -28.13 -0.02 -17.50
N LEU A 11 -26.86 -0.39 -17.70
CA LEU A 11 -26.49 -1.64 -18.35
C LEU A 11 -26.61 -2.76 -17.30
N ALA A 12 -27.77 -3.41 -17.27
CA ALA A 12 -28.02 -4.59 -16.45
C ALA A 12 -27.38 -5.81 -17.12
N LEU A 13 -26.52 -6.47 -16.35
CA LEU A 13 -25.81 -7.69 -16.66
C LEU A 13 -26.80 -8.86 -16.69
N ALA A 14 -26.99 -9.49 -17.85
CA ALA A 14 -27.62 -10.80 -17.98
C ALA A 14 -26.58 -11.78 -18.55
N LEU A 15 -25.97 -12.58 -17.67
CA LEU A 15 -25.25 -13.79 -18.07
C LEU A 15 -25.68 -14.90 -17.12
N ALA A 16 -26.57 -15.76 -17.61
CA ALA A 16 -27.05 -16.96 -16.94
C ALA A 16 -26.98 -18.12 -17.93
N LEU A 17 -26.27 -19.17 -17.50
CA LEU A 17 -26.20 -20.55 -18.00
C LEU A 17 -25.66 -20.82 -19.42
N ALA A 18 -24.52 -21.52 -19.50
CA ALA A 18 -24.50 -22.98 -19.58
C ALA A 18 -23.06 -23.48 -19.84
N MET A 19 -22.39 -24.01 -18.81
CA MET A 19 -21.27 -24.94 -19.00
C MET A 19 -21.69 -26.28 -18.44
N GLY A 20 -21.99 -27.22 -19.34
CA GLY A 20 -22.21 -28.61 -18.99
C GLY A 20 -20.90 -29.23 -18.51
N HIS A 21 -20.86 -29.67 -17.26
CA HIS A 21 -19.78 -30.50 -16.75
C HIS A 21 -19.90 -31.90 -17.36
N LEU A 22 -18.95 -32.28 -18.22
CA LEU A 22 -18.66 -33.69 -18.51
C LEU A 22 -17.68 -34.19 -17.44
N THR A 23 -18.21 -34.70 -16.34
CA THR A 23 -17.43 -35.49 -15.37
C THR A 23 -17.27 -36.90 -15.92
N ALA A 24 -16.08 -37.24 -16.42
CA ALA A 24 -15.68 -38.63 -16.62
C ALA A 24 -15.56 -39.28 -15.23
N SER A 25 -16.54 -40.09 -14.87
CA SER A 25 -16.55 -40.83 -13.61
C SER A 25 -15.65 -42.05 -13.73
N ALA A 26 -14.62 -42.17 -12.89
CA ALA A 26 -13.91 -43.43 -12.72
C ALA A 26 -14.89 -44.45 -12.11
N GLN A 27 -15.27 -45.48 -12.86
CA GLN A 27 -16.13 -46.55 -12.35
C GLN A 27 -15.35 -47.41 -11.35
N ALA A 28 -15.79 -47.41 -10.09
CA ALA A 28 -15.32 -48.36 -9.08
C ALA A 28 -15.78 -49.80 -9.42
N LEU A 29 -15.12 -50.80 -8.83
CA LEU A 29 -15.54 -52.20 -8.95
C LEU A 29 -17.02 -52.37 -8.56
N PRO A 30 -17.77 -53.27 -9.22
CA PRO A 30 -19.15 -53.57 -8.83
C PRO A 30 -19.18 -54.01 -7.37
N ALA A 31 -19.98 -53.34 -6.55
CA ALA A 31 -20.16 -53.69 -5.14
C ALA A 31 -21.24 -54.76 -4.92
N ASP A 32 -22.07 -55.02 -5.94
CA ASP A 32 -23.19 -55.93 -5.85
C ASP A 32 -22.75 -57.41 -5.78
N PRO A 33 -23.27 -58.20 -4.83
CA PRO A 33 -22.93 -59.62 -4.72
C PRO A 33 -23.42 -60.44 -5.92
N VAL A 34 -22.49 -61.15 -6.57
CA VAL A 34 -22.76 -62.07 -7.69
C VAL A 34 -22.52 -63.52 -7.25
N PRO A 35 -23.23 -64.51 -7.84
CA PRO A 35 -22.97 -65.92 -7.56
C PRO A 35 -21.61 -66.33 -8.13
N ILE A 36 -20.70 -66.73 -7.24
CA ILE A 36 -19.35 -67.19 -7.60
C ILE A 36 -19.18 -68.64 -7.16
N ARG A 37 -18.62 -69.48 -8.03
CA ARG A 37 -18.23 -70.88 -7.74
C ARG A 37 -16.94 -71.21 -8.47
N ILE A 38 -15.84 -71.27 -7.72
CA ILE A 38 -14.50 -71.55 -8.21
C ILE A 38 -13.90 -72.62 -7.30
N ALA A 39 -13.54 -73.78 -7.86
CA ALA A 39 -12.92 -74.87 -7.10
C ALA A 39 -11.45 -74.52 -6.78
N ALA A 40 -10.84 -75.24 -5.83
CA ALA A 40 -9.42 -75.10 -5.56
C ALA A 40 -8.61 -75.56 -6.78
N GLN A 41 -7.82 -74.67 -7.36
CA GLN A 41 -7.13 -74.88 -8.64
C GLN A 41 -5.92 -73.94 -8.77
N PRO A 42 -5.04 -74.09 -9.79
CA PRO A 42 -3.96 -73.14 -10.04
C PRO A 42 -4.45 -71.69 -10.08
N LEU A 43 -3.74 -70.79 -9.39
CA LEU A 43 -4.20 -69.42 -9.14
C LEU A 43 -4.47 -68.64 -10.44
N ALA A 44 -3.67 -68.88 -11.49
CA ALA A 44 -3.91 -68.30 -12.80
C ALA A 44 -5.28 -68.69 -13.41
N GLN A 45 -5.69 -69.96 -13.24
CA GLN A 45 -7.00 -70.43 -13.72
C GLN A 45 -8.13 -69.87 -12.86
N ALA A 46 -7.96 -69.87 -11.54
CA ALA A 46 -8.96 -69.31 -10.61
C ALA A 46 -9.23 -67.82 -10.85
N LEU A 47 -8.19 -67.05 -11.14
CA LEU A 47 -8.28 -65.63 -11.47
C LEU A 47 -9.00 -65.37 -12.80
N ASN A 48 -8.76 -66.21 -13.82
CA ASN A 48 -9.49 -66.14 -15.08
C ASN A 48 -10.96 -66.51 -14.92
N ASP A 49 -11.28 -67.51 -14.11
CA ASP A 49 -12.66 -67.90 -13.82
C ASP A 49 -13.40 -66.82 -13.02
N TRP A 50 -12.71 -66.16 -12.10
CA TRP A 50 -13.24 -65.00 -11.38
C TRP A 50 -13.54 -63.82 -12.31
N ALA A 51 -12.61 -63.46 -13.20
CA ALA A 51 -12.80 -62.39 -14.17
C ALA A 51 -14.01 -62.69 -15.08
N ARG A 52 -14.17 -63.95 -15.49
CA ARG A 52 -15.29 -64.43 -16.30
C ARG A 52 -16.63 -64.37 -15.56
N GLN A 53 -16.68 -64.78 -14.29
CA GLN A 53 -17.92 -64.80 -13.49
C GLN A 53 -18.36 -63.41 -13.03
N THR A 54 -17.42 -62.45 -12.94
CA THR A 54 -17.69 -61.09 -12.44
C THR A 54 -17.76 -60.02 -13.54
N GLY A 55 -17.25 -60.32 -14.74
CA GLY A 55 -17.16 -59.35 -15.85
C GLY A 55 -16.07 -58.29 -15.66
N VAL A 56 -15.21 -58.43 -14.64
CA VAL A 56 -14.16 -57.46 -14.32
C VAL A 56 -12.91 -57.72 -15.16
N GLN A 57 -12.33 -56.68 -15.75
CA GLN A 57 -11.04 -56.79 -16.43
C GLN A 57 -9.92 -57.06 -15.41
N LEU A 58 -9.13 -58.10 -15.66
CA LEU A 58 -8.02 -58.50 -14.80
C LEU A 58 -6.70 -58.43 -15.57
N VAL A 59 -5.71 -57.78 -14.98
CA VAL A 59 -4.33 -57.73 -15.45
C VAL A 59 -3.45 -58.43 -14.43
N VAL A 60 -2.73 -59.46 -14.86
CA VAL A 60 -1.80 -60.20 -14.01
C VAL A 60 -0.57 -60.61 -14.80
N GLN A 61 0.61 -60.41 -14.23
CA GLN A 61 1.84 -60.97 -14.79
C GLN A 61 1.89 -62.47 -14.47
N GLN A 62 2.10 -63.30 -15.50
CA GLN A 62 2.08 -64.75 -15.36
C GLN A 62 3.14 -65.28 -14.37
N SER A 63 4.27 -64.59 -14.26
CA SER A 63 5.34 -64.89 -13.29
C SER A 63 4.88 -64.80 -11.83
N LEU A 64 3.90 -63.95 -11.51
CA LEU A 64 3.41 -63.77 -10.14
C LEU A 64 2.52 -64.92 -9.66
N VAL A 65 1.81 -65.57 -10.59
CA VAL A 65 0.82 -66.61 -10.30
C VAL A 65 1.32 -68.02 -10.63
N ALA A 66 2.47 -68.14 -11.29
CA ALA A 66 3.11 -69.40 -11.61
C ALA A 66 3.40 -70.22 -10.33
N GLY A 67 2.99 -71.48 -10.32
CA GLY A 67 3.21 -72.40 -9.20
C GLY A 67 2.37 -72.14 -7.95
N LYS A 68 1.45 -71.17 -7.96
CA LYS A 68 0.53 -70.89 -6.83
C LYS A 68 -0.83 -71.54 -7.05
N THR A 69 -1.47 -71.96 -5.96
CA THR A 69 -2.83 -72.50 -5.94
C THR A 69 -3.78 -71.56 -5.22
N ALA A 70 -5.01 -71.44 -5.72
CA ALA A 70 -6.09 -70.70 -5.06
C ALA A 70 -6.97 -71.65 -4.24
N PRO A 71 -7.49 -71.22 -3.08
CA PRO A 71 -8.51 -71.97 -2.36
C PRO A 71 -9.85 -71.97 -3.12
N ALA A 72 -10.75 -72.88 -2.76
CA ALA A 72 -12.11 -72.89 -3.30
C ALA A 72 -12.91 -71.70 -2.75
N VAL A 73 -13.66 -71.02 -3.62
CA VAL A 73 -14.53 -69.89 -3.27
C VAL A 73 -15.91 -70.14 -3.85
N ALA A 74 -16.93 -70.20 -2.99
CA ALA A 74 -18.32 -70.40 -3.39
C ALA A 74 -19.26 -69.54 -2.54
N GLY A 75 -20.20 -68.83 -3.18
CA GLY A 75 -21.20 -68.02 -2.48
C GLY A 75 -21.74 -66.88 -3.33
N ARG A 76 -22.64 -66.07 -2.76
CA ARG A 76 -22.99 -64.76 -3.30
C ARG A 76 -22.06 -63.73 -2.68
N LEU A 77 -21.06 -63.28 -3.43
CA LEU A 77 -19.98 -62.43 -2.93
C LEU A 77 -19.81 -61.21 -3.85
N ALA A 78 -19.45 -60.07 -3.28
CA ALA A 78 -18.97 -58.95 -4.08
C ALA A 78 -17.68 -59.39 -4.82
N PRO A 79 -17.47 -58.99 -6.09
CA PRO A 79 -16.28 -59.34 -6.86
C PRO A 79 -14.97 -59.15 -6.09
N ARG A 80 -14.83 -58.02 -5.37
CA ARG A 80 -13.65 -57.75 -4.55
C ARG A 80 -13.45 -58.79 -3.43
N GLN A 81 -14.53 -59.14 -2.72
CA GLN A 81 -14.49 -60.09 -1.63
C GLN A 81 -14.10 -61.50 -2.10
N ALA A 82 -14.63 -61.95 -3.24
CA ALA A 82 -14.25 -63.23 -3.82
C ALA A 82 -12.80 -63.25 -4.29
N LEU A 83 -12.30 -62.14 -4.85
CA LEU A 83 -10.91 -62.02 -5.27
C LEU A 83 -9.95 -62.08 -4.08
N ASP A 84 -10.25 -61.36 -3.01
CA ASP A 84 -9.42 -61.37 -1.80
C ASP A 84 -9.36 -62.78 -1.17
N GLN A 85 -10.45 -63.56 -1.25
CA GLN A 85 -10.46 -64.97 -0.84
C GLN A 85 -9.60 -65.85 -1.76
N LEU A 86 -9.65 -65.65 -3.08
CA LEU A 86 -8.82 -66.40 -4.04
C LEU A 86 -7.32 -66.11 -3.87
N LEU A 87 -6.96 -64.91 -3.44
CA LEU A 87 -5.57 -64.51 -3.21
C LEU A 87 -5.07 -64.85 -1.80
N ALA A 88 -5.93 -65.33 -0.91
CA ALA A 88 -5.56 -65.68 0.46
C ALA A 88 -4.45 -66.74 0.48
N GLY A 89 -3.36 -66.47 1.22
CA GLY A 89 -2.20 -67.36 1.32
C GLY A 89 -1.26 -67.36 0.11
N SER A 90 -1.59 -66.66 -0.99
CA SER A 90 -0.75 -66.60 -2.19
C SER A 90 0.43 -65.64 -2.08
N GLY A 91 0.42 -64.73 -1.10
CA GLY A 91 1.38 -63.63 -1.00
C GLY A 91 1.19 -62.58 -2.11
N LEU A 92 -0.03 -62.47 -2.67
CA LEU A 92 -0.44 -61.48 -3.66
C LEU A 92 -1.63 -60.65 -3.16
N SER A 93 -1.81 -59.45 -3.71
CA SER A 93 -2.93 -58.54 -3.46
C SER A 93 -3.45 -57.95 -4.76
N ALA A 94 -4.71 -57.54 -4.78
CA ALA A 94 -5.31 -56.85 -5.92
C ALA A 94 -5.38 -55.33 -5.69
N SER A 95 -5.00 -54.52 -6.68
CA SER A 95 -5.28 -53.07 -6.76
C SER A 95 -6.27 -52.78 -7.89
N VAL A 96 -7.10 -51.74 -7.74
CA VAL A 96 -7.99 -51.27 -8.82
C VAL A 96 -7.33 -50.07 -9.50
N GLU A 97 -7.10 -50.18 -10.80
CA GLU A 97 -6.45 -49.15 -11.61
C GLU A 97 -7.31 -48.87 -12.84
N GLY A 98 -8.06 -47.76 -12.80
CA GLY A 98 -9.04 -47.44 -13.83
C GLY A 98 -10.18 -48.47 -13.86
N ASN A 99 -10.40 -49.11 -15.00
CA ASN A 99 -11.44 -50.13 -15.20
C ASN A 99 -10.94 -51.58 -15.00
N ALA A 100 -9.69 -51.76 -14.60
CA ALA A 100 -9.06 -53.07 -14.45
C ALA A 100 -8.57 -53.33 -13.02
N VAL A 101 -8.49 -54.61 -12.67
CA VAL A 101 -7.88 -55.09 -11.44
C VAL A 101 -6.50 -55.64 -11.73
N VAL A 102 -5.49 -55.15 -11.02
CA VAL A 102 -4.09 -55.54 -11.19
C VAL A 102 -3.65 -56.40 -10.01
N ILE A 103 -3.10 -57.59 -10.28
CA ILE A 103 -2.52 -58.47 -9.24
C ILE A 103 -1.06 -58.11 -9.02
N ARG A 104 -0.69 -57.86 -7.76
CA ARG A 104 0.65 -57.45 -7.31
C ARG A 104 1.10 -58.32 -6.14
N THR A 105 2.39 -58.30 -5.81
CA THR A 105 2.92 -58.97 -4.60
C THR A 105 2.40 -58.30 -3.34
N LEU A 106 1.95 -59.10 -2.38
CA LEU A 106 1.54 -58.65 -1.05
C LEU A 106 2.79 -58.26 -0.27
N VAL A 107 2.98 -56.96 -0.04
CA VAL A 107 4.02 -56.45 0.86
C VAL A 107 3.41 -56.34 2.26
N PRO A 108 3.83 -57.16 3.25
CA PRO A 108 3.30 -57.06 4.61
C PRO A 108 3.61 -55.67 5.18
N GLY A 109 2.56 -54.91 5.52
CA GLY A 109 2.67 -53.51 5.96
C GLY A 109 2.21 -52.46 4.94
N ALA A 110 1.82 -52.87 3.72
CA ALA A 110 1.19 -51.98 2.75
C ALA A 110 -0.35 -51.95 2.89
N SER A 111 -0.85 -51.51 4.05
CA SER A 111 -2.21 -50.99 4.15
C SER A 111 -2.30 -49.72 3.32
N ASN A 112 -2.90 -49.72 2.12
CA ASN A 112 -3.21 -48.54 1.29
C ASN A 112 -2.34 -47.29 1.57
N ALA A 113 -1.03 -47.51 1.62
CA ALA A 113 -0.07 -46.46 1.79
C ALA A 113 0.33 -46.15 0.36
N SER A 114 -0.55 -45.40 -0.32
CA SER A 114 -0.01 -44.21 -0.95
C SER A 114 0.99 -43.68 0.05
N LEU A 115 2.28 -43.67 -0.29
CA LEU A 115 3.25 -42.82 0.41
C LEU A 115 2.46 -41.56 0.73
N PRO A 116 2.36 -41.12 2.02
CA PRO A 116 1.61 -39.91 2.32
C PRO A 116 2.10 -38.92 1.29
N ALA A 117 1.18 -38.39 0.48
CA ALA A 117 1.55 -37.49 -0.61
C ALA A 117 2.57 -36.56 0.03
N VAL A 118 3.81 -36.59 -0.46
CA VAL A 118 4.85 -35.71 0.05
C VAL A 118 4.35 -34.35 -0.39
N THR A 119 3.51 -33.80 0.47
CA THR A 119 3.02 -32.46 0.39
C THR A 119 4.26 -31.76 0.89
N VAL A 120 5.16 -31.47 -0.06
CA VAL A 120 6.06 -30.35 0.12
C VAL A 120 5.10 -29.16 0.24
N GLN A 121 4.58 -28.94 1.44
CA GLN A 121 4.26 -27.61 1.87
C GLN A 121 5.60 -26.92 1.91
N ALA A 122 6.06 -26.45 0.75
CA ALA A 122 6.80 -25.23 0.75
C ALA A 122 5.83 -24.26 1.43
N GLU A 123 6.04 -23.97 2.72
CA GLU A 123 5.66 -22.67 3.23
C GLU A 123 6.34 -21.72 2.25
N GLY A 124 5.60 -21.29 1.22
CA GLY A 124 6.19 -20.62 0.07
C GLY A 124 7.04 -19.49 0.61
N GLU A 125 8.34 -19.52 0.33
CA GLU A 125 9.24 -18.48 0.81
C GLU A 125 8.59 -17.15 0.42
N GLN A 126 8.32 -16.30 1.43
CA GLN A 126 7.81 -14.96 1.16
C GLN A 126 8.74 -14.33 0.13
N SER A 127 8.21 -13.60 -0.83
CA SER A 127 8.98 -12.72 -1.71
C SER A 127 8.63 -11.26 -1.46
N ALA A 128 9.50 -10.36 -1.93
CA ALA A 128 9.32 -8.91 -1.92
C ALA A 128 8.04 -8.41 -2.62
N THR A 129 7.31 -9.23 -3.38
CA THR A 129 6.07 -8.84 -4.08
C THR A 129 4.88 -9.78 -3.86
N SER A 130 5.11 -10.96 -3.29
CA SER A 130 4.05 -11.94 -2.94
C SER A 130 3.16 -11.50 -1.77
N ARG A 131 1.96 -12.09 -1.68
CA ARG A 131 1.08 -11.94 -0.52
C ARG A 131 1.77 -12.41 0.76
N VAL A 132 1.75 -11.55 1.77
CA VAL A 132 2.21 -11.91 3.12
C VAL A 132 1.02 -12.47 3.89
N GLN A 133 1.15 -13.70 4.39
CA GLN A 133 0.18 -14.26 5.32
C GLN A 133 0.42 -13.68 6.73
N GLY A 134 -0.59 -13.04 7.30
CA GLY A 134 -0.48 -12.34 8.58
C GLY A 134 0.21 -10.98 8.49
N TYR A 135 0.74 -10.49 9.61
CA TYR A 135 1.25 -9.10 9.70
C TYR A 135 2.76 -8.97 9.49
N VAL A 136 3.51 -10.06 9.64
CA VAL A 136 4.98 -10.01 9.64
C VAL A 136 5.53 -10.34 8.26
N ALA A 137 5.86 -9.29 7.51
CA ALA A 137 6.68 -9.41 6.32
C ALA A 137 8.15 -9.63 6.71
N ARG A 138 8.84 -10.52 5.99
CA ARG A 138 10.27 -10.80 6.19
C ARG A 138 11.15 -10.28 5.07
N ARG A 139 10.57 -9.98 3.92
CA ARG A 139 11.29 -9.54 2.71
C ARG A 139 10.60 -8.35 2.06
N SER A 140 11.41 -7.51 1.44
CA SER A 140 10.97 -6.29 0.75
C SER A 140 11.99 -5.97 -0.33
N ALA A 141 11.50 -5.41 -1.45
CA ALA A 141 12.36 -4.83 -2.47
C ALA A 141 12.53 -3.33 -2.30
N THR A 142 11.77 -2.68 -1.41
CA THR A 142 11.80 -1.22 -1.29
C THR A 142 13.15 -0.71 -0.81
N GLY A 143 13.83 -1.44 0.08
CA GLY A 143 15.12 -0.99 0.61
C GLY A 143 16.30 -1.07 -0.37
N THR A 144 16.23 -1.98 -1.34
CA THR A 144 17.41 -2.43 -2.13
C THR A 144 17.13 -2.62 -3.63
N LYS A 145 15.87 -2.50 -4.08
CA LYS A 145 15.36 -2.88 -5.41
C LYS A 145 15.58 -4.35 -5.78
N THR A 146 15.98 -5.18 -4.83
CA THR A 146 16.13 -6.63 -4.98
C THR A 146 15.31 -7.32 -3.91
N ASP A 147 14.93 -8.57 -4.12
CA ASP A 147 14.28 -9.33 -3.07
C ASP A 147 15.26 -9.61 -1.92
N THR A 148 15.19 -8.80 -0.85
CA THR A 148 16.13 -8.81 0.27
C THR A 148 15.39 -9.04 1.59
N PRO A 149 15.92 -9.89 2.51
CA PRO A 149 15.42 -9.96 3.88
C PRO A 149 15.47 -8.59 4.57
N ILE A 150 14.38 -8.20 5.23
CA ILE A 150 14.28 -6.93 5.95
C ILE A 150 15.35 -6.84 7.05
N ILE A 151 15.70 -7.97 7.67
CA ILE A 151 16.75 -8.02 8.70
C ILE A 151 18.14 -7.63 8.15
N GLU A 152 18.40 -7.84 6.85
CA GLU A 152 19.66 -7.54 6.19
C GLU A 152 19.73 -6.11 5.62
N THR A 153 18.63 -5.36 5.65
CA THR A 153 18.57 -4.02 5.07
C THR A 153 19.02 -2.95 6.06
N PRO A 154 20.05 -2.13 5.80
CA PRO A 154 20.57 -1.17 6.78
C PRO A 154 19.76 0.15 6.84
N GLN A 155 18.43 0.10 6.83
CA GLN A 155 17.57 1.28 6.89
C GLN A 155 16.18 0.97 7.48
N SER A 156 15.62 1.86 8.29
CA SER A 156 14.29 1.71 8.88
C SER A 156 13.20 1.44 7.82
N ILE A 157 12.59 0.25 7.89
CA ILE A 157 11.52 -0.21 6.99
C ILE A 157 10.33 -0.70 7.80
N SER A 158 9.14 -0.25 7.43
CA SER A 158 7.86 -0.82 7.89
C SER A 158 7.10 -1.42 6.71
N VAL A 159 6.44 -2.55 6.94
CA VAL A 159 5.56 -3.17 5.96
C VAL A 159 4.17 -3.35 6.57
N ILE A 160 3.16 -2.85 5.86
CA ILE A 160 1.75 -2.96 6.22
C ILE A 160 1.13 -3.93 5.22
N THR A 161 0.84 -5.15 5.66
CA THR A 161 0.32 -6.24 4.82
C THR A 161 -1.17 -6.07 4.52
N ALA A 162 -1.68 -6.69 3.46
CA ALA A 162 -3.10 -6.72 3.14
C ALA A 162 -3.97 -7.21 4.33
N ASP A 163 -3.54 -8.25 5.04
CA ASP A 163 -4.25 -8.77 6.22
C ASP A 163 -4.35 -7.71 7.34
N ARG A 164 -3.32 -6.88 7.51
CA ARG A 164 -3.33 -5.77 8.48
C ARG A 164 -4.24 -4.63 8.02
N ILE A 165 -4.22 -4.28 6.73
CA ILE A 165 -5.09 -3.28 6.13
C ILE A 165 -6.57 -3.66 6.33
N GLU A 166 -6.91 -4.93 6.07
CA GLU A 166 -8.26 -5.48 6.23
C GLU A 166 -8.70 -5.45 7.70
N ALA A 167 -7.88 -5.95 8.62
CA ALA A 167 -8.23 -6.00 10.05
C ALA A 167 -8.46 -4.61 10.65
N MET A 168 -7.69 -3.60 10.24
CA MET A 168 -7.87 -2.21 10.66
C MET A 168 -9.03 -1.50 9.94
N GLY A 169 -9.61 -2.11 8.89
CA GLY A 169 -10.60 -1.46 8.02
C GLY A 169 -10.07 -0.14 7.46
N ALA A 170 -8.83 -0.14 6.95
CA ALA A 170 -8.14 1.06 6.48
C ALA A 170 -8.61 1.48 5.08
N ALA A 171 -9.30 2.62 4.99
CA ALA A 171 -9.92 3.09 3.76
C ALA A 171 -8.96 3.84 2.83
N ASN A 172 -7.83 4.33 3.34
CA ASN A 172 -6.83 5.07 2.58
C ASN A 172 -5.42 4.92 3.20
N LEU A 173 -4.40 5.56 2.62
CA LEU A 173 -3.03 5.40 3.12
C LEU A 173 -2.84 5.99 4.53
N LYS A 174 -3.48 7.13 4.86
CA LYS A 174 -3.40 7.74 6.20
C LYS A 174 -3.88 6.77 7.28
N ASP A 175 -4.93 6.04 6.95
CA ASP A 175 -5.55 5.04 7.80
C ASP A 175 -4.65 3.82 8.03
N ALA A 176 -4.02 3.32 6.96
CA ALA A 176 -3.14 2.15 7.00
C ALA A 176 -1.83 2.44 7.75
N LEU A 177 -1.34 3.68 7.69
CA LEU A 177 -0.07 4.11 8.26
C LEU A 177 -0.19 4.76 9.64
N GLY A 178 -1.41 4.91 10.17
CA GLY A 178 -1.67 5.55 11.46
C GLY A 178 -0.93 4.89 12.63
N TYR A 179 -0.60 3.61 12.50
CA TYR A 179 0.07 2.77 13.50
C TYR A 179 1.56 2.50 13.19
N THR A 180 2.20 3.39 12.44
CA THR A 180 3.59 3.25 11.99
C THR A 180 4.47 4.35 12.61
N PRO A 181 5.68 4.05 13.13
CA PRO A 181 6.54 5.06 13.72
C PRO A 181 7.11 6.01 12.66
N GLY A 182 7.45 7.23 13.08
CA GLY A 182 8.01 8.26 12.21
C GLY A 182 7.04 8.86 11.21
N VAL A 183 5.77 8.42 11.19
CA VAL A 183 4.74 8.87 10.25
C VAL A 183 3.79 9.85 10.91
N SER A 184 3.55 11.01 10.29
CA SER A 184 2.40 11.86 10.59
C SER A 184 1.36 11.73 9.47
N THR A 185 0.14 11.34 9.81
CA THR A 185 -0.97 11.10 8.86
C THR A 185 -2.07 12.15 8.98
N THR A 186 -1.83 13.20 9.78
CA THR A 186 -2.83 14.21 10.11
C THR A 186 -2.28 15.63 9.99
N THR A 187 -1.25 15.85 9.15
CA THR A 187 -0.65 17.15 8.89
C THR A 187 -1.69 18.19 8.48
N TYR A 188 -2.72 17.77 7.73
CA TYR A 188 -3.88 18.59 7.36
C TYR A 188 -5.20 17.99 7.88
N GLY A 189 -5.15 17.29 9.02
CA GLY A 189 -6.33 16.75 9.70
C GLY A 189 -7.19 15.83 8.80
N ALA A 190 -8.48 16.14 8.72
CA ALA A 190 -9.51 15.35 8.04
C ALA A 190 -9.64 15.62 6.52
N ASP A 191 -8.63 16.23 5.89
CA ASP A 191 -8.67 16.55 4.46
C ASP A 191 -9.02 15.33 3.59
N SER A 192 -10.18 15.37 2.93
CA SER A 192 -10.69 14.29 2.08
C SER A 192 -9.98 14.17 0.73
N ARG A 193 -9.27 15.20 0.28
CA ARG A 193 -8.74 15.25 -1.08
C ARG A 193 -7.51 14.37 -1.26
N TYR A 194 -6.65 14.33 -0.25
CA TYR A 194 -5.33 13.72 -0.31
C TYR A 194 -5.01 12.89 0.94
N ASP A 195 -4.05 11.97 0.80
CA ASP A 195 -3.53 11.15 1.89
C ASP A 195 -2.27 11.76 2.53
N TRP A 196 -2.34 13.03 2.93
CA TRP A 196 -1.22 13.78 3.53
C TRP A 196 -0.40 12.97 4.54
N ILE A 197 0.82 12.63 4.14
CA ILE A 197 1.77 11.82 4.91
C ILE A 197 3.08 12.59 5.02
N SER A 198 3.58 12.72 6.24
CA SER A 198 4.93 13.18 6.52
C SER A 198 5.74 12.07 7.18
N LEU A 199 7.00 11.94 6.77
CA LEU A 199 7.97 11.02 7.35
C LEU A 199 9.07 11.85 8.03
N ARG A 200 9.29 11.61 9.33
CA ARG A 200 10.29 12.33 10.15
C ARG A 200 10.20 13.86 10.02
N GLY A 201 8.98 14.40 9.90
CA GLY A 201 8.73 15.84 9.81
C GLY A 201 8.87 16.45 8.42
N PHE A 202 9.16 15.66 7.39
CA PHE A 202 9.21 16.11 6.00
C PHE A 202 8.04 15.53 5.19
N ASP A 203 7.53 16.29 4.23
CA ASP A 203 6.47 15.83 3.34
C ASP A 203 6.94 14.62 2.51
N ALA A 204 6.09 13.59 2.43
CA ALA A 204 6.34 12.42 1.59
C ALA A 204 5.72 12.57 0.20
N TYR A 205 4.85 13.54 -0.06
CA TYR A 205 4.19 13.67 -1.36
C TYR A 205 5.10 14.13 -2.48
N SER A 206 6.00 15.05 -2.20
CA SER A 206 6.84 15.69 -3.22
C SER A 206 8.32 15.31 -3.05
N PRO A 207 8.83 14.26 -3.75
CA PRO A 207 8.14 13.21 -4.52
C PRO A 207 8.35 11.78 -3.95
N GLY A 208 7.85 11.48 -2.75
CA GLY A 208 8.11 10.21 -2.05
C GLY A 208 7.10 9.08 -2.27
N PHE A 209 6.13 9.21 -3.18
CA PHE A 209 5.11 8.19 -3.42
C PHE A 209 5.45 7.31 -4.63
N TYR A 210 5.34 5.99 -4.45
CA TYR A 210 5.67 4.98 -5.44
C TYR A 210 4.56 3.93 -5.50
N LEU A 211 4.39 3.36 -6.68
CA LEU A 211 3.53 2.21 -6.93
C LEU A 211 4.33 1.19 -7.73
N ASP A 212 4.45 -0.02 -7.20
CA ASP A 212 5.23 -1.11 -7.78
C ASP A 212 6.68 -0.72 -8.09
N GLY A 213 7.28 0.09 -7.21
CA GLY A 213 8.66 0.56 -7.33
C GLY A 213 8.88 1.69 -8.34
N LEU A 214 7.85 2.11 -9.09
CA LEU A 214 7.91 3.25 -10.01
C LEU A 214 7.32 4.52 -9.38
N PRO A 215 7.88 5.71 -9.65
CA PRO A 215 7.46 6.96 -9.04
C PRO A 215 6.04 7.36 -9.46
N LEU A 216 5.27 7.87 -8.50
CA LEU A 216 4.04 8.63 -8.70
C LEU A 216 4.35 10.10 -8.46
N ARG A 217 5.21 10.66 -9.33
CA ARG A 217 5.79 11.99 -9.16
C ARG A 217 4.70 13.05 -8.99
N ASN A 218 4.78 13.76 -7.87
CA ASN A 218 4.07 15.01 -7.62
C ASN A 218 5.09 16.17 -7.69
N ASN A 219 4.66 17.33 -8.16
CA ASN A 219 5.49 18.54 -8.26
C ASN A 219 4.80 19.72 -7.58
N SER A 220 4.26 19.47 -6.37
CA SER A 220 3.52 20.47 -5.59
C SER A 220 2.33 21.07 -6.35
N THR A 221 1.73 20.31 -7.27
CA THR A 221 0.48 20.69 -7.95
C THR A 221 -0.72 20.08 -7.20
N TRP A 222 -1.94 20.40 -7.62
CA TRP A 222 -3.14 19.88 -6.96
C TRP A 222 -3.55 18.51 -7.51
N GLY A 223 -3.08 18.17 -8.71
CA GLY A 223 -3.24 16.88 -9.37
C GLY A 223 -2.36 15.79 -8.79
N VAL A 224 -2.62 15.38 -7.56
CA VAL A 224 -1.83 14.37 -6.86
C VAL A 224 -2.36 12.96 -7.11
N TRP A 225 -1.49 12.04 -7.53
CA TRP A 225 -1.83 10.61 -7.70
C TRP A 225 -2.26 9.97 -6.37
N ARG A 226 -3.33 9.18 -6.41
CA ARG A 226 -3.79 8.36 -5.28
C ARG A 226 -3.75 6.87 -5.64
N THR A 227 -3.53 6.03 -4.63
CA THR A 227 -3.62 4.57 -4.72
C THR A 227 -4.91 4.08 -4.07
N GLU A 228 -5.22 2.80 -4.24
CA GLU A 228 -6.37 2.14 -3.63
C GLU A 228 -5.89 1.01 -2.71
N ASN A 229 -6.26 1.06 -1.43
CA ASN A 229 -5.86 0.07 -0.44
C ASN A 229 -6.43 -1.32 -0.76
N TYR A 230 -7.64 -1.40 -1.31
CA TYR A 230 -8.22 -2.70 -1.71
C TYR A 230 -7.43 -3.38 -2.85
N GLY A 231 -6.74 -2.59 -3.67
CA GLY A 231 -5.84 -3.05 -4.73
C GLY A 231 -4.40 -3.31 -4.28
N ALA A 232 -4.08 -3.06 -3.00
CA ALA A 232 -2.72 -3.21 -2.46
C ALA A 232 -2.51 -4.59 -1.83
N GLU A 233 -1.40 -5.23 -2.19
CA GLU A 233 -0.89 -6.44 -1.52
C GLU A 233 -0.17 -6.06 -0.22
N ARG A 234 0.52 -4.92 -0.25
CA ARG A 234 1.16 -4.29 0.91
C ARG A 234 1.52 -2.83 0.64
N ILE A 235 1.77 -2.10 1.72
CA ILE A 235 2.33 -0.75 1.71
C ILE A 235 3.65 -0.81 2.47
N GLU A 236 4.74 -0.36 1.84
CA GLU A 236 6.09 -0.38 2.39
C GLU A 236 6.60 1.04 2.60
N LEU A 237 7.10 1.34 3.80
CA LEU A 237 7.66 2.63 4.16
C LEU A 237 9.15 2.48 4.38
N LEU A 238 9.94 3.22 3.61
CA LEU A 238 11.38 3.37 3.79
C LEU A 238 11.64 4.74 4.38
N ARG A 239 12.05 4.80 5.65
CA ARG A 239 12.25 6.07 6.37
C ARG A 239 13.66 6.61 6.15
N GLY A 240 13.74 7.91 5.89
CA GLY A 240 14.97 8.62 5.58
C GLY A 240 15.34 8.64 4.09
N PRO A 241 16.41 9.37 3.72
CA PRO A 241 16.80 9.61 2.34
C PRO A 241 16.98 8.32 1.53
N SER A 242 16.42 8.28 0.32
CA SER A 242 16.38 7.06 -0.50
C SER A 242 16.67 7.32 -1.98
N SER A 243 17.29 8.47 -2.32
CA SER A 243 17.48 8.88 -3.71
C SER A 243 18.37 7.96 -4.53
N VAL A 244 19.31 7.24 -3.90
CA VAL A 244 20.21 6.32 -4.62
C VAL A 244 19.45 5.27 -5.45
N LEU A 245 18.30 4.81 -4.96
CA LEU A 245 17.47 3.84 -5.70
C LEU A 245 16.28 4.50 -6.39
N TYR A 246 15.80 5.64 -5.86
CA TYR A 246 14.51 6.20 -6.24
C TYR A 246 14.59 7.55 -6.96
N GLY A 247 15.79 8.06 -7.23
CA GLY A 247 16.00 9.34 -7.91
C GLY A 247 15.58 10.52 -7.04
N MET A 248 14.86 11.48 -7.63
CA MET A 248 14.31 12.59 -6.83
C MET A 248 13.40 11.98 -5.77
N SER A 249 13.75 12.13 -4.49
CA SER A 249 12.96 11.66 -3.35
C SER A 249 13.17 12.63 -2.18
N GLY A 250 12.12 12.91 -1.41
CA GLY A 250 12.21 13.81 -0.27
C GLY A 250 13.12 13.23 0.83
N PRO A 251 13.67 14.08 1.72
CA PRO A 251 14.52 13.62 2.84
C PRO A 251 13.80 12.71 3.83
N GLY A 252 12.46 12.76 3.89
CA GLY A 252 11.65 11.91 4.77
C GLY A 252 11.62 10.44 4.36
N GLY A 253 11.80 10.14 3.07
CA GLY A 253 11.83 8.79 2.52
C GLY A 253 10.69 8.47 1.55
N VAL A 254 10.36 7.19 1.44
CA VAL A 254 9.50 6.64 0.40
C VAL A 254 8.32 5.87 0.99
N VAL A 255 7.14 6.09 0.41
CA VAL A 255 5.93 5.27 0.58
C VAL A 255 5.71 4.52 -0.73
N ASN A 256 5.93 3.21 -0.72
CA ASN A 256 5.74 2.34 -1.90
C ASN A 256 4.53 1.44 -1.69
N VAL A 257 3.53 1.56 -2.56
CA VAL A 257 2.40 0.64 -2.61
C VAL A 257 2.74 -0.49 -3.57
N VAL A 258 2.58 -1.73 -3.13
CA VAL A 258 2.77 -2.92 -3.96
C VAL A 258 1.38 -3.42 -4.35
N SER A 259 1.06 -3.41 -5.64
CA SER A 259 -0.25 -3.83 -6.13
C SER A 259 -0.42 -5.35 -6.04
N LYS A 260 -1.68 -5.78 -5.95
CA LYS A 260 -2.10 -7.16 -6.11
C LYS A 260 -1.69 -7.70 -7.48
N ARG A 261 -1.12 -8.91 -7.53
CA ARG A 261 -0.65 -9.58 -8.77
C ARG A 261 -1.45 -10.86 -9.07
N PRO A 262 -1.49 -11.32 -10.33
CA PRO A 262 -2.03 -12.62 -10.69
C PRO A 262 -1.42 -13.76 -9.89
N THR A 263 -2.27 -14.73 -9.53
CA THR A 263 -1.92 -15.90 -8.73
C THR A 263 -2.23 -17.18 -9.50
N ALA A 264 -1.43 -18.22 -9.28
CA ALA A 264 -1.73 -19.55 -9.82
C ALA A 264 -2.90 -20.18 -9.07
N GLU A 265 -2.89 -20.07 -7.73
CA GLU A 265 -4.03 -20.45 -6.89
C GLU A 265 -5.20 -19.51 -7.14
N PRO A 266 -6.41 -20.03 -7.40
CA PRO A 266 -7.58 -19.21 -7.60
C PRO A 266 -7.89 -18.34 -6.38
N VAL A 267 -8.22 -17.08 -6.64
CA VAL A 267 -8.79 -16.17 -5.64
C VAL A 267 -10.13 -15.73 -6.18
N HIS A 268 -11.20 -15.96 -5.42
CA HIS A 268 -12.50 -15.35 -5.69
C HIS A 268 -13.01 -14.70 -4.42
N GLU A 269 -13.21 -13.39 -4.48
CA GLU A 269 -13.71 -12.59 -3.37
C GLU A 269 -14.78 -11.63 -3.87
N LEU A 270 -15.88 -11.55 -3.12
CA LEU A 270 -16.87 -10.47 -3.24
C LEU A 270 -17.06 -9.82 -1.87
N GLN A 271 -17.06 -8.50 -1.84
CA GLN A 271 -17.20 -7.71 -0.63
C GLN A 271 -18.34 -6.69 -0.76
N LEU A 272 -19.15 -6.59 0.28
CA LEU A 272 -20.16 -5.55 0.47
C LEU A 272 -19.82 -4.73 1.71
N GLN A 273 -19.94 -3.40 1.62
CA GLN A 273 -19.76 -2.52 2.77
C GLN A 273 -20.87 -1.49 2.88
N LEU A 274 -21.30 -1.25 4.13
CA LEU A 274 -22.21 -0.19 4.52
C LEU A 274 -21.55 0.63 5.64
N GLY A 275 -21.87 1.92 5.77
CA GLY A 275 -21.28 2.72 6.84
C GLY A 275 -21.91 4.08 7.02
N ASP A 276 -21.32 4.86 7.92
CA ASP A 276 -21.67 6.26 8.13
C ASP A 276 -21.64 7.06 6.81
N HIS A 277 -22.37 8.18 6.80
CA HIS A 277 -22.42 9.10 5.67
C HIS A 277 -22.89 8.42 4.38
N ALA A 278 -23.94 7.60 4.51
CA ALA A 278 -24.60 6.91 3.41
C ALA A 278 -23.68 6.01 2.56
N ARG A 279 -22.55 5.56 3.12
CA ARG A 279 -21.58 4.72 2.41
C ARG A 279 -22.19 3.39 1.99
N LYS A 280 -22.07 3.08 0.70
CA LYS A 280 -22.38 1.79 0.07
C LYS A 280 -21.23 1.45 -0.86
N GLN A 281 -20.63 0.28 -0.69
CA GLN A 281 -19.53 -0.15 -1.53
C GLN A 281 -19.66 -1.62 -1.89
N VAL A 282 -19.35 -1.95 -3.14
CA VAL A 282 -19.16 -3.32 -3.63
C VAL A 282 -17.73 -3.42 -4.12
N ALA A 283 -17.03 -4.49 -3.77
CA ALA A 283 -15.70 -4.78 -4.26
C ALA A 283 -15.56 -6.25 -4.65
N GLY A 284 -14.65 -6.55 -5.57
CA GLY A 284 -14.40 -7.91 -6.05
C GLY A 284 -12.94 -8.11 -6.42
N ASP A 285 -12.44 -9.32 -6.19
CA ASP A 285 -11.06 -9.72 -6.50
C ASP A 285 -11.06 -11.14 -7.05
N PHE A 286 -10.68 -11.29 -8.31
CA PHE A 286 -10.73 -12.56 -9.04
C PHE A 286 -9.38 -12.82 -9.67
N SER A 287 -8.76 -13.96 -9.40
CA SER A 287 -7.42 -14.33 -9.86
C SER A 287 -7.34 -15.82 -10.13
N GLY A 288 -6.44 -16.23 -11.03
CA GLY A 288 -6.17 -17.64 -11.30
C GLY A 288 -5.40 -17.86 -12.60
N ALA A 289 -5.18 -19.13 -12.95
CA ALA A 289 -4.65 -19.52 -14.25
C ALA A 289 -5.72 -19.45 -15.36
N LEU A 290 -5.31 -19.02 -16.56
CA LEU A 290 -6.11 -19.02 -17.79
C LEU A 290 -5.83 -20.24 -18.68
N ASP A 291 -4.77 -20.98 -18.40
CA ASP A 291 -4.38 -22.20 -19.10
C ASP A 291 -4.11 -23.34 -18.09
N ALA A 292 -4.06 -24.59 -18.60
CA ALA A 292 -3.83 -25.76 -17.75
C ALA A 292 -2.38 -25.83 -17.26
N GLU A 293 -1.45 -25.23 -18.00
CA GLU A 293 -0.02 -25.22 -17.71
C GLU A 293 0.39 -24.16 -16.68
N GLY A 294 -0.51 -23.24 -16.30
CA GLY A 294 -0.22 -22.14 -15.38
C GLY A 294 0.74 -21.08 -15.94
N LYS A 295 0.89 -21.00 -17.27
CA LYS A 295 1.77 -20.04 -17.96
C LYS A 295 1.10 -18.68 -18.12
N LEU A 296 -0.22 -18.64 -18.20
CA LEU A 296 -0.98 -17.41 -18.29
C LEU A 296 -1.85 -17.27 -17.05
N LEU A 297 -1.65 -16.20 -16.28
CA LEU A 297 -2.38 -15.91 -15.05
C LEU A 297 -3.09 -14.56 -15.19
N TYR A 298 -4.28 -14.44 -14.64
CA TYR A 298 -5.03 -13.18 -14.62
C TYR A 298 -5.32 -12.72 -13.19
N ARG A 299 -5.58 -11.43 -13.02
CA ARG A 299 -6.30 -10.90 -11.86
C ARG A 299 -7.09 -9.65 -12.20
N ILE A 300 -8.33 -9.58 -11.71
CA ILE A 300 -9.21 -8.42 -11.82
C ILE A 300 -9.63 -8.05 -10.41
N THR A 301 -9.16 -6.90 -9.95
CA THR A 301 -9.57 -6.30 -8.67
C THR A 301 -10.33 -5.01 -8.95
N GLY A 302 -11.44 -4.77 -8.26
CA GLY A 302 -12.21 -3.55 -8.45
C GLY A 302 -13.14 -3.23 -7.30
N LEU A 303 -13.56 -1.97 -7.20
CA LEU A 303 -14.61 -1.52 -6.29
C LEU A 303 -15.42 -0.36 -6.87
N LEU A 304 -16.67 -0.28 -6.44
CA LEU A 304 -17.60 0.82 -6.70
C LEU A 304 -18.15 1.30 -5.35
N ARG A 305 -18.06 2.60 -5.09
CA ARG A 305 -18.50 3.26 -3.86
C ARG A 305 -19.39 4.46 -4.19
N ASP A 306 -20.55 4.48 -3.55
CA ASP A 306 -21.45 5.63 -3.40
C ASP A 306 -21.40 6.05 -1.93
N ALA A 307 -20.97 7.27 -1.64
CA ALA A 307 -20.81 7.74 -0.27
C ALA A 307 -20.91 9.27 -0.19
N GLN A 308 -21.05 9.77 1.04
CA GLN A 308 -21.02 11.20 1.33
C GLN A 308 -19.87 11.55 2.26
N LEU A 309 -19.38 12.78 2.15
CA LEU A 309 -18.47 13.36 3.14
C LEU A 309 -19.22 13.63 4.45
N PRO A 310 -18.50 13.77 5.58
CA PRO A 310 -19.14 13.92 6.89
C PRO A 310 -20.02 15.16 7.09
N ALA A 311 -19.97 16.12 6.17
CA ALA A 311 -20.73 17.36 6.23
C ALA A 311 -21.29 17.73 4.85
N ALA A 312 -22.35 18.55 4.86
CA ALA A 312 -23.01 19.10 3.67
C ALA A 312 -23.59 18.09 2.65
N LYS A 313 -23.56 16.77 2.94
CA LYS A 313 -24.01 15.70 2.01
C LYS A 313 -23.28 15.74 0.67
N GLU A 314 -22.08 16.28 0.65
CA GLU A 314 -21.19 16.29 -0.51
C GLU A 314 -20.80 14.86 -0.89
N ALA A 315 -20.62 14.59 -2.18
CA ALA A 315 -20.26 13.26 -2.66
C ALA A 315 -18.88 12.81 -2.16
N ASP A 316 -18.66 11.51 -2.06
CA ASP A 316 -17.37 10.83 -1.85
C ASP A 316 -17.32 9.53 -2.67
N ASP A 317 -17.73 9.62 -3.93
CA ASP A 317 -17.90 8.48 -4.81
C ASP A 317 -16.57 8.04 -5.41
N ARG A 318 -16.41 6.72 -5.57
CA ARG A 318 -15.19 6.14 -6.15
C ARG A 318 -15.47 4.89 -6.95
N SER A 319 -14.91 4.83 -8.15
CA SER A 319 -14.83 3.60 -8.96
C SER A 319 -13.38 3.27 -9.24
N TYR A 320 -12.99 2.02 -9.04
CA TYR A 320 -11.65 1.51 -9.26
C TYR A 320 -11.72 0.14 -9.95
N ILE A 321 -10.87 -0.07 -10.95
CA ILE A 321 -10.65 -1.39 -11.55
C ILE A 321 -9.17 -1.51 -11.94
N ALA A 322 -8.58 -2.66 -11.64
CA ALA A 322 -7.19 -2.98 -11.94
C ALA A 322 -7.06 -4.39 -12.53
N PRO A 323 -7.27 -4.53 -13.86
CA PRO A 323 -6.95 -5.75 -14.58
C PRO A 323 -5.43 -5.95 -14.69
N SER A 324 -5.00 -7.19 -14.53
CA SER A 324 -3.60 -7.59 -14.67
C SER A 324 -3.48 -8.99 -15.27
N LEU A 325 -2.35 -9.22 -15.93
CA LEU A 325 -2.04 -10.46 -16.64
C LEU A 325 -0.57 -10.79 -16.44
N THR A 326 -0.24 -12.01 -16.06
CA THR A 326 1.13 -12.51 -15.99
C THR A 326 1.32 -13.63 -17.00
N TRP A 327 2.30 -13.50 -17.88
CA TRP A 327 2.72 -14.51 -18.83
C TRP A 327 4.12 -15.03 -18.46
N LYS A 328 4.22 -16.35 -18.31
CA LYS A 328 5.44 -17.10 -17.97
C LYS A 328 5.76 -18.07 -19.12
N PRO A 329 6.36 -17.62 -20.23
CA PRO A 329 6.64 -18.49 -21.36
C PRO A 329 7.62 -19.63 -21.01
N SER A 330 8.52 -19.40 -20.05
CA SER A 330 9.45 -20.39 -19.49
C SER A 330 9.64 -20.16 -17.98
N SER A 331 10.45 -20.99 -17.33
CA SER A 331 10.86 -20.79 -15.93
C SER A 331 11.72 -19.55 -15.71
N ASP A 332 12.37 -19.06 -16.77
CA ASP A 332 13.36 -17.98 -16.70
C ASP A 332 12.79 -16.63 -17.11
N THR A 333 11.58 -16.59 -17.66
CA THR A 333 11.01 -15.35 -18.23
C THR A 333 9.62 -15.12 -17.69
N THR A 334 9.38 -13.92 -17.17
CA THR A 334 8.06 -13.47 -16.70
C THR A 334 7.77 -12.07 -17.23
N LEU A 335 6.58 -11.89 -17.82
CA LEU A 335 6.04 -10.59 -18.18
C LEU A 335 4.72 -10.39 -17.44
N THR A 336 4.60 -9.32 -16.66
CA THR A 336 3.35 -8.95 -15.97
C THR A 336 2.85 -7.62 -16.48
N LEU A 337 1.65 -7.59 -17.06
CA LEU A 337 0.92 -6.38 -17.41
C LEU A 337 0.11 -5.92 -16.19
N LEU A 338 0.25 -4.65 -15.83
CA LEU A 338 -0.44 -4.02 -14.71
C LEU A 338 -1.20 -2.80 -15.22
N SER A 339 -2.49 -2.71 -14.88
CA SER A 339 -3.28 -1.52 -15.19
C SER A 339 -4.16 -1.14 -14.01
N GLN A 340 -4.46 0.15 -13.88
CA GLN A 340 -5.41 0.66 -12.89
C GLN A 340 -6.13 1.89 -13.43
N PHE A 341 -7.45 1.91 -13.22
CA PHE A 341 -8.33 2.99 -13.63
C PHE A 341 -9.14 3.39 -12.42
N THR A 342 -9.02 4.65 -12.02
CA THR A 342 -9.73 5.21 -10.85
C THR A 342 -10.48 6.45 -11.27
N ARG A 343 -11.71 6.57 -10.82
CA ARG A 343 -12.50 7.79 -10.94
C ARG A 343 -13.06 8.13 -9.56
N THR A 344 -12.80 9.35 -9.11
CA THR A 344 -13.30 9.90 -7.85
C THR A 344 -14.13 11.13 -8.15
N ARG A 345 -15.31 11.20 -7.54
CA ARG A 345 -16.18 12.37 -7.58
C ARG A 345 -16.51 12.73 -6.14
N SER A 346 -15.95 13.84 -5.68
CA SER A 346 -15.99 14.19 -4.27
C SER A 346 -16.21 15.69 -4.09
N GLY A 347 -16.80 16.08 -2.97
CA GLY A 347 -16.68 17.47 -2.49
C GLY A 347 -15.33 17.72 -1.81
N VAL A 348 -15.22 18.83 -1.09
CA VAL A 348 -14.02 19.21 -0.33
C VAL A 348 -14.33 19.25 1.16
N TYR A 349 -13.59 18.48 1.95
CA TYR A 349 -13.74 18.46 3.41
C TYR A 349 -12.38 18.52 4.08
N THR A 350 -11.92 19.72 4.45
CA THR A 350 -10.60 19.94 5.06
C THR A 350 -10.64 20.13 6.57
N ARG A 351 -11.80 20.54 7.11
CA ARG A 351 -11.97 21.01 8.50
C ARG A 351 -10.89 22.03 8.94
N ALA A 352 -10.38 22.82 8.00
CA ALA A 352 -9.39 23.87 8.24
C ALA A 352 -10.09 25.16 8.69
N ARG A 353 -9.58 25.82 9.72
CA ARG A 353 -10.14 27.03 10.31
C ARG A 353 -9.03 27.93 10.82
N PRO A 354 -9.25 29.25 10.97
CA PRO A 354 -8.26 30.10 11.62
C PRO A 354 -7.88 29.58 13.00
N GLN A 355 -6.61 29.80 13.37
CA GLN A 355 -6.09 29.45 14.69
C GLN A 355 -6.87 30.15 15.80
N VAL A 356 -7.13 31.46 15.64
CA VAL A 356 -8.01 32.24 16.51
C VAL A 356 -9.45 31.83 16.26
N GLY A 357 -10.16 31.48 17.33
CA GLY A 357 -11.46 30.81 17.27
C GLY A 357 -11.35 29.28 17.13
N SER A 358 -10.15 28.69 17.13
CA SER A 358 -9.96 27.24 17.15
C SER A 358 -9.05 26.82 18.30
N LEU A 359 -7.74 27.06 18.17
CA LEU A 359 -6.75 26.75 19.20
C LEU A 359 -6.78 27.83 20.29
N ASP A 360 -6.69 29.08 19.85
CA ASP A 360 -6.78 30.25 20.72
C ASP A 360 -8.23 30.78 20.69
N PRO A 361 -8.79 31.24 21.81
CA PRO A 361 -10.09 31.90 21.79
C PRO A 361 -10.03 33.21 20.98
N THR A 362 -11.18 33.69 20.52
CA THR A 362 -11.30 35.08 20.04
C THR A 362 -11.10 36.08 21.18
N ALA A 363 -10.99 37.37 20.87
CA ALA A 363 -10.85 38.43 21.88
C ALA A 363 -12.02 38.49 22.89
N ILE A 364 -13.18 37.91 22.54
CA ILE A 364 -14.36 37.81 23.40
C ILE A 364 -14.54 36.41 24.03
N GLY A 365 -13.57 35.51 23.88
CA GLY A 365 -13.63 34.16 24.44
C GLY A 365 -14.44 33.13 23.63
N SER A 366 -14.84 33.45 22.39
CA SER A 366 -15.66 32.56 21.54
C SER A 366 -14.81 31.60 20.68
N TYR A 367 -15.44 30.53 20.20
CA TYR A 367 -14.84 29.51 19.33
C TYR A 367 -15.75 29.19 18.14
N ILE A 368 -15.14 28.85 17.00
CA ILE A 368 -15.83 28.38 15.80
C ILE A 368 -16.35 26.96 16.05
N PRO A 369 -17.66 26.68 15.90
CA PRO A 369 -18.25 25.37 16.22
C PRO A 369 -17.59 24.23 15.45
N SER A 370 -16.96 23.25 16.11
CA SER A 370 -16.12 22.19 15.50
C SER A 370 -16.78 21.36 14.39
N LYS A 371 -18.11 21.35 14.34
CA LYS A 371 -18.94 20.65 13.34
C LYS A 371 -19.37 21.51 12.15
N LEU A 372 -19.16 22.83 12.20
CA LEU A 372 -19.49 23.75 11.11
C LEU A 372 -18.79 23.32 9.81
N PHE A 373 -19.58 23.17 8.75
CA PHE A 373 -19.07 23.09 7.39
C PHE A 373 -18.74 24.49 6.90
N VAL A 374 -17.46 24.73 6.64
CA VAL A 374 -16.94 26.05 6.24
C VAL A 374 -16.85 26.23 4.72
N GLY A 375 -17.18 25.15 4.00
CA GLY A 375 -17.20 25.08 2.55
C GLY A 375 -18.42 25.74 1.92
N GLU A 376 -18.61 25.52 0.63
CA GLU A 376 -19.77 25.97 -0.14
C GLU A 376 -20.34 24.83 -0.99
N PRO A 377 -21.49 24.25 -0.58
CA PRO A 377 -22.07 23.11 -1.26
C PRO A 377 -22.36 23.38 -2.74
N GLY A 378 -22.06 22.42 -3.60
CA GLY A 378 -22.23 22.54 -5.06
C GLY A 378 -21.19 23.40 -5.79
N PHE A 379 -20.36 24.18 -5.08
CA PHE A 379 -19.16 24.80 -5.63
C PHE A 379 -17.89 24.01 -5.27
N ASP A 380 -17.78 23.56 -4.03
CA ASP A 380 -16.67 22.76 -3.55
C ASP A 380 -16.68 21.38 -4.22
N ARG A 381 -15.64 21.08 -5.00
CA ARG A 381 -15.56 19.89 -5.84
C ARG A 381 -14.13 19.41 -5.97
N PHE A 382 -13.94 18.10 -5.99
CA PHE A 382 -12.66 17.42 -6.18
C PHE A 382 -12.88 16.19 -7.06
N ASP A 383 -12.96 16.43 -8.36
CA ASP A 383 -13.18 15.39 -9.37
C ASP A 383 -11.85 14.98 -9.97
N GLN A 384 -11.51 13.69 -9.88
CA GLN A 384 -10.24 13.16 -10.36
C GLN A 384 -10.44 11.85 -11.13
N ASP A 385 -9.85 11.78 -12.31
CA ASP A 385 -9.75 10.55 -13.12
C ASP A 385 -8.26 10.19 -13.25
N GLN A 386 -7.90 8.95 -12.96
CA GLN A 386 -6.53 8.41 -13.05
C GLN A 386 -6.53 7.13 -13.87
N GLU A 387 -5.64 7.06 -14.85
CA GLU A 387 -5.48 5.91 -15.74
C GLU A 387 -4.00 5.55 -15.75
N MET A 388 -3.65 4.30 -15.46
CA MET A 388 -2.28 3.83 -15.54
C MET A 388 -2.23 2.47 -16.22
N VAL A 389 -1.27 2.30 -17.13
CA VAL A 389 -1.01 1.05 -17.83
C VAL A 389 0.51 0.87 -17.90
N GLY A 390 0.97 -0.33 -17.61
CA GLY A 390 2.39 -0.63 -17.58
C GLY A 390 2.68 -2.12 -17.60
N TYR A 391 3.97 -2.45 -17.53
CA TYR A 391 4.42 -3.82 -17.40
C TYR A 391 5.66 -3.92 -16.49
N GLN A 392 5.88 -5.13 -16.01
CA GLN A 392 7.10 -5.57 -15.34
C GLN A 392 7.60 -6.81 -16.07
N PHE A 393 8.79 -6.70 -16.66
CA PHE A 393 9.47 -7.80 -17.35
C PHE A 393 10.66 -8.26 -16.51
N GLU A 394 10.85 -9.58 -16.41
CA GLU A 394 12.01 -10.22 -15.79
C GLU A 394 12.48 -11.37 -16.68
N HIS A 395 13.80 -11.45 -16.89
CA HIS A 395 14.44 -12.57 -17.57
C HIS A 395 15.74 -12.96 -16.84
N ARG A 396 15.81 -14.21 -16.40
CA ARG A 396 17.02 -14.83 -15.88
C ARG A 396 17.85 -15.34 -17.07
N ILE A 397 18.99 -14.71 -17.29
CA ILE A 397 19.90 -15.06 -18.40
C ILE A 397 20.63 -16.36 -18.06
N ASP A 398 21.16 -16.44 -16.84
CA ASP A 398 21.89 -17.57 -16.30
C ASP A 398 21.83 -17.55 -14.75
N ASP A 399 22.69 -18.32 -14.09
CA ASP A 399 22.74 -18.40 -12.62
C ASP A 399 23.32 -17.14 -11.95
N THR A 400 23.97 -16.26 -12.72
CA THR A 400 24.52 -14.98 -12.25
C THR A 400 23.61 -13.81 -12.58
N TRP A 401 23.17 -13.71 -13.84
CA TRP A 401 22.54 -12.51 -14.38
C TRP A 401 21.02 -12.61 -14.50
N THR A 402 20.34 -11.59 -13.99
CA THR A 402 18.91 -11.34 -14.22
C THR A 402 18.70 -9.91 -14.70
N VAL A 403 17.91 -9.73 -15.76
CA VAL A 403 17.53 -8.42 -16.27
C VAL A 403 16.06 -8.14 -16.03
N ARG A 404 15.74 -6.89 -15.71
CA ARG A 404 14.36 -6.43 -15.50
C ARG A 404 14.10 -5.12 -16.21
N GLN A 405 12.87 -4.93 -16.65
CA GLN A 405 12.39 -3.65 -17.15
C GLN A 405 10.99 -3.39 -16.61
N ASN A 406 10.82 -2.30 -15.88
CA ASN A 406 9.54 -1.83 -15.37
C ASN A 406 9.16 -0.56 -16.11
N ALA A 407 7.97 -0.51 -16.68
CA ALA A 407 7.48 0.65 -17.42
C ALA A 407 6.04 0.98 -17.03
N ARG A 408 5.71 2.27 -16.96
CA ARG A 408 4.34 2.75 -16.74
C ARG A 408 4.10 4.05 -17.50
N TYR A 409 2.98 4.08 -18.22
CA TYR A 409 2.33 5.31 -18.64
C TYR A 409 1.17 5.59 -17.69
N ALA A 410 1.04 6.85 -17.26
CA ALA A 410 -0.02 7.30 -16.39
C ALA A 410 -0.60 8.62 -16.90
N HIS A 411 -1.91 8.77 -16.79
CA HIS A 411 -2.62 9.99 -17.15
C HIS A 411 -3.66 10.34 -16.08
N GLN A 412 -3.82 11.62 -15.80
CA GLN A 412 -4.74 12.11 -14.79
C GLN A 412 -5.40 13.42 -15.20
N LYS A 413 -6.70 13.53 -14.92
CA LYS A 413 -7.44 14.78 -14.98
C LYS A 413 -7.93 15.15 -13.58
N LEU A 414 -7.83 16.44 -13.24
CA LEU A 414 -8.36 17.01 -12.01
C LEU A 414 -9.23 18.23 -12.33
N ASP A 415 -10.38 18.31 -11.68
CA ASP A 415 -11.16 19.53 -11.53
C ASP A 415 -11.42 19.76 -10.02
N TYR A 416 -10.65 20.69 -9.45
CA TYR A 416 -10.72 21.06 -8.06
C TYR A 416 -11.21 22.52 -7.94
N THR A 417 -12.28 22.72 -7.18
CA THR A 417 -12.72 24.03 -6.70
C THR A 417 -13.07 23.94 -5.21
N GLY A 418 -12.79 24.98 -4.45
CA GLY A 418 -13.11 25.00 -3.03
C GLY A 418 -13.11 26.40 -2.45
N THR A 419 -13.94 26.62 -1.45
CA THR A 419 -13.89 27.84 -0.64
C THR A 419 -12.82 27.74 0.45
N GLN A 420 -12.27 28.90 0.80
CA GLN A 420 -11.24 29.05 1.83
C GLN A 420 -11.67 30.14 2.81
N LEU A 421 -11.40 29.93 4.10
CA LEU A 421 -11.63 30.94 5.11
C LEU A 421 -10.48 31.95 5.13
N ARG A 422 -10.81 33.24 5.18
CA ARG A 422 -9.84 34.35 5.31
C ARG A 422 -9.70 34.85 6.75
N GLY A 423 -10.70 34.61 7.60
CA GLY A 423 -10.77 35.11 8.96
C GLY A 423 -12.16 35.68 9.28
N PHE A 424 -12.29 36.25 10.48
CA PHE A 424 -13.50 36.94 10.90
C PHE A 424 -13.66 38.28 10.16
N THR A 425 -14.91 38.64 9.86
CA THR A 425 -15.28 39.96 9.35
C THR A 425 -15.67 40.86 10.51
N ALA A 426 -14.96 41.96 10.70
CA ALA A 426 -15.33 42.98 11.68
C ALA A 426 -16.51 43.82 11.14
N LEU A 427 -17.71 43.56 11.67
CA LEU A 427 -18.94 44.27 11.32
C LEU A 427 -19.13 45.59 12.08
N ASN A 428 -18.46 45.74 13.22
CA ASN A 428 -18.34 46.96 14.02
C ASN A 428 -16.85 47.19 14.37
N PRO A 429 -16.01 47.61 13.39
CA PRO A 429 -14.57 47.74 13.59
C PRO A 429 -14.18 48.81 14.63
N ASP A 430 -15.05 49.79 14.88
CA ASP A 430 -14.82 50.85 15.87
C ASP A 430 -14.87 50.34 17.32
N VAL A 431 -15.48 49.18 17.54
CA VAL A 431 -15.51 48.48 18.82
C VAL A 431 -14.89 47.09 18.62
N PRO A 432 -13.55 46.95 18.74
CA PRO A 432 -12.85 45.71 18.35
C PRO A 432 -13.37 44.44 19.04
N ASN A 433 -13.82 44.56 20.29
CA ASN A 433 -14.34 43.46 21.10
C ASN A 433 -15.87 43.31 21.03
N ASP A 434 -16.55 43.99 20.09
CA ASP A 434 -17.97 43.75 19.85
C ASP A 434 -18.19 42.31 19.39
N PRO A 435 -19.06 41.52 20.05
CA PRO A 435 -19.37 40.15 19.62
C PRO A 435 -19.78 40.01 18.15
N VAL A 436 -20.34 41.05 17.54
CA VAL A 436 -20.73 41.04 16.13
C VAL A 436 -19.54 40.82 15.18
N ASN A 437 -18.33 41.24 15.58
CA ASN A 437 -17.09 41.06 14.82
C ASN A 437 -16.64 39.59 14.73
N PHE A 438 -17.22 38.71 15.54
CA PHE A 438 -16.83 37.29 15.63
C PHE A 438 -17.97 36.34 15.21
N GLN A 439 -18.93 36.84 14.43
CA GLN A 439 -20.07 36.03 13.93
C GLN A 439 -19.95 35.65 12.47
N GLN A 440 -19.29 36.48 11.64
CA GLN A 440 -19.16 36.23 10.20
C GLN A 440 -17.73 35.90 9.81
N MET A 441 -17.59 34.94 8.91
CA MET A 441 -16.33 34.53 8.32
C MET A 441 -16.25 34.98 6.87
N ALA A 442 -15.21 35.75 6.55
CA ALA A 442 -14.88 36.08 5.17
C ALA A 442 -14.38 34.81 4.45
N ARG A 443 -14.88 34.61 3.21
CA ARG A 443 -14.52 33.48 2.37
C ARG A 443 -13.97 33.95 1.03
N SER A 444 -12.95 33.26 0.56
CA SER A 444 -12.41 33.36 -0.80
C SER A 444 -12.55 32.01 -1.50
N VAL A 445 -12.19 31.97 -2.78
CA VAL A 445 -12.21 30.75 -3.58
C VAL A 445 -10.84 30.35 -4.07
N PHE A 446 -10.71 29.06 -4.29
CA PHE A 446 -9.57 28.43 -4.91
C PHE A 446 -10.06 27.49 -6.01
N GLY A 447 -9.30 27.34 -7.09
CA GLY A 447 -9.52 26.27 -8.03
C GLY A 447 -8.32 25.95 -8.89
N SER A 448 -8.20 24.67 -9.25
CA SER A 448 -7.19 24.16 -10.17
C SER A 448 -7.83 23.16 -11.13
N ARG A 449 -7.55 23.31 -12.43
CA ARG A 449 -7.84 22.30 -13.44
C ARG A 449 -6.52 21.82 -14.03
N GLU A 450 -6.29 20.51 -13.96
CA GLU A 450 -5.01 19.92 -14.32
C GLU A 450 -5.19 18.71 -15.23
N ASN A 451 -4.35 18.60 -16.24
CA ASN A 451 -4.19 17.42 -17.08
C ASN A 451 -2.73 16.99 -17.05
N ILE A 452 -2.48 15.80 -16.49
CA ILE A 452 -1.14 15.29 -16.21
C ILE A 452 -0.91 14.01 -17.01
N ALA A 453 0.22 13.93 -17.71
CA ALA A 453 0.70 12.71 -18.34
C ALA A 453 2.11 12.40 -17.82
N ALA A 454 2.35 11.15 -17.44
CA ALA A 454 3.63 10.70 -16.91
C ALA A 454 4.08 9.39 -17.56
N VAL A 455 5.38 9.26 -17.78
CA VAL A 455 6.07 8.04 -18.19
C VAL A 455 7.17 7.78 -17.16
N ALA A 456 7.25 6.53 -16.68
CA ALA A 456 8.36 6.05 -15.87
C ALA A 456 8.88 4.74 -16.45
N LEU A 457 10.19 4.63 -16.58
CA LEU A 457 10.92 3.46 -17.05
C LEU A 457 12.07 3.20 -16.08
N ASP A 458 12.27 1.96 -15.67
CA ASP A 458 13.39 1.51 -14.85
C ASP A 458 13.96 0.20 -15.40
N ASN A 459 15.19 0.25 -15.89
CA ASN A 459 15.91 -0.88 -16.45
C ASN A 459 16.96 -1.34 -15.45
N GLN A 460 17.03 -2.63 -15.19
CA GLN A 460 17.87 -3.19 -14.14
C GLN A 460 18.62 -4.42 -14.64
N ALA A 461 19.89 -4.54 -14.28
CA ALA A 461 20.69 -5.75 -14.39
C ALA A 461 21.21 -6.11 -13.01
N GLN A 462 20.83 -7.29 -12.53
CA GLN A 462 21.30 -7.87 -11.27
C GLN A 462 22.32 -8.98 -11.57
N ALA A 463 23.44 -8.97 -10.86
CA ALA A 463 24.45 -10.02 -10.87
C ALA A 463 24.65 -10.58 -9.46
N ASP A 464 24.39 -11.87 -9.29
CA ASP A 464 24.64 -12.61 -8.05
C ASP A 464 25.89 -13.50 -8.24
N PHE A 465 26.99 -13.20 -7.53
CA PHE A 465 28.24 -13.96 -7.67
C PHE A 465 29.03 -14.01 -6.36
N ARG A 466 30.16 -14.72 -6.35
CA ARG A 466 31.04 -14.83 -5.18
C ARG A 466 32.46 -14.37 -5.49
N THR A 467 33.10 -13.76 -4.51
CA THR A 467 34.54 -13.45 -4.54
C THR A 467 35.16 -13.95 -3.24
N GLY A 468 35.73 -15.16 -3.26
CA GLY A 468 36.13 -15.87 -2.05
C GLY A 468 34.93 -16.15 -1.14
N GLU A 469 34.99 -15.69 0.12
CA GLU A 469 33.90 -15.82 1.08
C GLU A 469 32.79 -14.77 0.92
N ALA A 470 33.04 -13.72 0.12
CA ALA A 470 32.08 -12.66 -0.15
C ALA A 470 31.00 -13.14 -1.13
N GLN A 471 29.73 -12.94 -0.80
CA GLN A 471 28.60 -13.10 -1.71
C GLN A 471 28.15 -11.70 -2.14
N HIS A 472 28.15 -11.43 -3.44
CA HIS A 472 27.77 -10.17 -4.03
C HIS A 472 26.40 -10.28 -4.66
N LYS A 473 25.58 -9.25 -4.47
CA LYS A 473 24.33 -9.01 -5.20
C LYS A 473 24.41 -7.59 -5.73
N VAL A 474 25.00 -7.48 -6.91
CA VAL A 474 25.22 -6.21 -7.61
C VAL A 474 23.97 -5.87 -8.42
N LEU A 475 23.51 -4.63 -8.34
CA LEU A 475 22.41 -4.07 -9.11
C LEU A 475 22.89 -2.83 -9.84
N VAL A 476 22.84 -2.86 -11.16
CA VAL A 476 23.02 -1.68 -12.02
C VAL A 476 21.66 -1.32 -12.61
N GLY A 477 21.31 -0.04 -12.61
CA GLY A 477 20.09 0.37 -13.30
C GLY A 477 20.14 1.76 -13.90
N LEU A 478 19.31 1.93 -14.93
CA LEU A 478 19.11 3.17 -15.66
C LEU A 478 17.60 3.44 -15.70
N ASP A 479 17.18 4.51 -15.05
CA ASP A 479 15.80 4.96 -15.09
C ASP A 479 15.63 6.26 -15.85
N TYR A 480 14.41 6.44 -16.37
CA TYR A 480 13.96 7.63 -17.06
C TYR A 480 12.53 7.92 -16.63
N GLN A 481 12.28 9.17 -16.26
CA GLN A 481 10.93 9.64 -15.97
C GLN A 481 10.64 10.98 -16.63
N ARG A 482 9.41 11.12 -17.11
CA ARG A 482 8.91 12.35 -17.72
C ARG A 482 7.50 12.62 -17.23
N THR A 483 7.22 13.85 -16.80
CA THR A 483 5.89 14.30 -16.42
C THR A 483 5.56 15.59 -17.15
N ARG A 484 4.40 15.66 -17.80
CA ARG A 484 3.83 16.87 -18.38
C ARG A 484 2.58 17.23 -17.59
N ILE A 485 2.51 18.44 -17.08
CA ILE A 485 1.39 19.00 -16.32
C ILE A 485 0.87 20.19 -17.10
N ASP A 486 -0.38 20.15 -17.52
CA ASP A 486 -1.10 21.27 -18.11
C ASP A 486 -2.09 21.79 -17.07
N GLN A 487 -1.92 23.03 -16.63
CA GLN A 487 -2.57 23.52 -15.42
C GLN A 487 -3.07 24.95 -15.60
N ILE A 488 -4.28 25.21 -15.09
CA ILE A 488 -4.81 26.54 -14.84
C ILE A 488 -5.30 26.62 -13.40
N THR A 489 -4.82 27.62 -12.65
CA THR A 489 -5.09 27.77 -11.22
C THR A 489 -5.40 29.21 -10.86
N PHE A 490 -6.43 29.39 -10.04
CA PHE A 490 -6.82 30.67 -9.47
C PHE A 490 -6.96 30.56 -7.96
N SER A 491 -6.71 31.67 -7.27
CA SER A 491 -6.85 31.79 -5.82
C SER A 491 -7.22 33.24 -5.50
N GLY A 492 -8.15 33.44 -4.55
CA GLY A 492 -8.67 34.75 -4.19
C GLY A 492 -10.14 34.90 -4.57
N GLY A 493 -10.52 36.04 -5.15
CA GLY A 493 -11.93 36.38 -5.39
C GLY A 493 -12.73 36.43 -4.09
N SER A 494 -14.04 36.26 -4.19
CA SER A 494 -14.95 36.35 -3.06
C SER A 494 -16.02 35.26 -3.08
N ALA A 495 -16.43 34.81 -1.90
CA ALA A 495 -17.66 34.07 -1.69
C ALA A 495 -18.43 34.75 -0.55
N SER A 496 -19.75 34.60 -0.54
CA SER A 496 -20.61 35.22 0.49
C SER A 496 -20.09 34.92 1.91
N PRO A 497 -20.00 35.91 2.82
CA PRO A 497 -19.58 35.66 4.19
C PRO A 497 -20.46 34.61 4.87
N LEU A 498 -19.86 33.78 5.72
CA LEU A 498 -20.57 32.70 6.42
C LEU A 498 -20.80 33.08 7.88
N ASN A 499 -22.05 33.18 8.30
CA ASN A 499 -22.37 33.26 9.73
C ASN A 499 -22.10 31.91 10.39
N ILE A 500 -21.22 31.87 11.40
CA ILE A 500 -20.77 30.61 12.02
C ILE A 500 -21.79 29.97 12.96
N TYR A 501 -22.81 30.73 13.38
CA TYR A 501 -23.89 30.28 14.26
C TYR A 501 -25.18 29.97 13.49
N ALA A 502 -25.38 30.61 12.35
CA ALA A 502 -26.53 30.41 11.47
C ALA A 502 -26.08 30.40 9.98
N PRO A 503 -25.38 29.35 9.52
CA PRO A 503 -24.81 29.33 8.17
C PRO A 503 -25.89 29.27 7.10
N VAL A 504 -25.77 30.14 6.10
CA VAL A 504 -26.59 30.14 4.88
C VAL A 504 -25.66 29.93 3.68
N TYR A 505 -25.98 28.93 2.87
CA TYR A 505 -25.22 28.52 1.68
C TYR A 505 -25.99 28.93 0.40
N GLY A 506 -25.33 28.84 -0.76
CA GLY A 506 -25.87 29.18 -2.08
C GLY A 506 -25.74 30.65 -2.46
N GLY A 507 -24.88 31.40 -1.77
CA GLY A 507 -24.63 32.82 -2.07
C GLY A 507 -23.76 33.03 -3.32
N PRO A 508 -23.66 34.27 -3.84
CA PRO A 508 -22.80 34.60 -4.97
C PRO A 508 -21.33 34.27 -4.71
N ILE A 509 -20.65 33.88 -5.80
CA ILE A 509 -19.23 33.56 -5.86
C ILE A 509 -18.59 34.31 -7.04
N GLU A 510 -17.52 35.03 -6.77
CA GLU A 510 -16.70 35.72 -7.76
C GLU A 510 -15.33 35.02 -7.86
N ARG A 511 -15.00 34.55 -9.06
CA ARG A 511 -13.69 33.92 -9.33
C ARG A 511 -12.72 34.99 -9.86
N PRO A 512 -11.48 35.06 -9.34
CA PRO A 512 -10.48 35.95 -9.90
C PRO A 512 -9.91 35.38 -11.20
N ALA A 513 -9.11 36.20 -11.90
CA ALA A 513 -8.24 35.71 -12.97
C ALA A 513 -7.25 34.66 -12.41
N PRO A 514 -6.81 33.68 -13.23
CA PRO A 514 -5.80 32.72 -12.81
C PRO A 514 -4.45 33.41 -12.51
N TYR A 515 -3.77 32.97 -11.46
CA TYR A 515 -2.38 33.39 -11.18
C TYR A 515 -1.36 32.47 -11.86
N PHE A 516 -1.80 31.30 -12.31
CA PHE A 516 -1.01 30.35 -13.07
C PHE A 516 -1.85 29.77 -14.21
N ASP A 517 -1.34 29.86 -15.43
CA ASP A 517 -1.83 29.12 -16.59
C ASP A 517 -0.63 28.73 -17.44
N GLY A 518 -0.39 27.43 -17.60
CA GLY A 518 0.83 26.98 -18.25
C GLY A 518 1.00 25.47 -18.37
N ILE A 519 2.16 25.11 -18.94
CA ILE A 519 2.62 23.73 -19.08
C ILE A 519 3.95 23.58 -18.34
N THR A 520 3.99 22.69 -17.35
CA THR A 520 5.22 22.25 -16.70
C THR A 520 5.64 20.90 -17.28
N ARG A 521 6.89 20.77 -17.73
CA ARG A 521 7.51 19.51 -18.14
C ARG A 521 8.68 19.22 -17.23
N LEU A 522 8.69 18.02 -16.68
CA LEU A 522 9.74 17.53 -15.80
C LEU A 522 10.34 16.29 -16.42
N THR A 523 11.66 16.23 -16.53
CA THR A 523 12.40 15.07 -17.04
C THR A 523 13.50 14.73 -16.06
N GLN A 524 13.75 13.44 -15.84
CA GLN A 524 14.90 12.98 -15.08
C GLN A 524 15.40 11.67 -15.66
N THR A 525 16.72 11.55 -15.76
CA THR A 525 17.42 10.32 -16.06
C THR A 525 18.40 10.05 -14.93
N GLY A 526 18.46 8.81 -14.44
CA GLY A 526 19.50 8.48 -13.47
C GLY A 526 20.10 7.09 -13.66
N LEU A 527 21.41 7.05 -13.48
CA LEU A 527 22.21 5.84 -13.47
C LEU A 527 22.57 5.51 -12.03
N TYR A 528 22.25 4.31 -11.57
CA TYR A 528 22.53 3.85 -10.23
C TYR A 528 23.26 2.50 -10.23
N LEU A 529 24.09 2.33 -9.21
CA LEU A 529 24.82 1.10 -8.91
C LEU A 529 24.71 0.85 -7.42
N GLN A 530 24.41 -0.39 -7.03
CA GLN A 530 24.43 -0.84 -5.66
C GLN A 530 25.03 -2.24 -5.57
N ASP A 531 25.85 -2.49 -4.55
CA ASP A 531 26.31 -3.83 -4.20
C ASP A 531 25.88 -4.17 -2.77
N GLN A 532 25.28 -5.35 -2.60
CA GLN A 532 25.01 -5.97 -1.31
C GLN A 532 26.02 -7.12 -1.12
N ILE A 533 26.96 -6.91 -0.21
CA ILE A 533 28.06 -7.84 0.05
C ILE A 533 27.82 -8.56 1.37
N LYS A 534 27.63 -9.87 1.31
CA LYS A 534 27.44 -10.72 2.49
C LYS A 534 28.71 -11.53 2.77
N TRP A 535 29.26 -11.40 3.98
CA TRP A 535 30.44 -12.12 4.44
C TRP A 535 30.12 -13.04 5.62
N GLY A 536 30.45 -14.33 5.47
CA GLY A 536 30.34 -15.34 6.53
C GLY A 536 28.95 -15.48 7.14
N GLU A 537 27.88 -15.08 6.44
CA GLU A 537 26.50 -14.96 6.94
C GLU A 537 26.29 -14.02 8.13
N ARG A 538 27.35 -13.34 8.59
CA ARG A 538 27.35 -12.47 9.76
C ARG A 538 27.37 -10.99 9.41
N TRP A 539 27.87 -10.63 8.24
CA TRP A 539 27.97 -9.23 7.85
C TRP A 539 27.26 -9.01 6.53
N SER A 540 26.45 -7.95 6.46
CA SER A 540 25.84 -7.45 5.22
C SER A 540 26.24 -5.99 5.06
N LEU A 541 27.04 -5.70 4.03
CA LEU A 541 27.45 -4.36 3.64
C LEU A 541 26.67 -3.97 2.39
N THR A 542 26.02 -2.81 2.41
CA THR A 542 25.39 -2.20 1.24
C THR A 542 26.14 -0.93 0.89
N LEU A 543 26.63 -0.84 -0.36
CA LEU A 543 27.23 0.38 -0.92
C LEU A 543 26.44 0.75 -2.17
N GLY A 544 26.11 2.03 -2.33
CA GLY A 544 25.39 2.49 -3.51
C GLY A 544 25.70 3.92 -3.88
N GLY A 545 25.66 4.19 -5.18
CA GLY A 545 25.84 5.50 -5.76
C GLY A 545 24.89 5.71 -6.93
N ARG A 546 24.49 6.97 -7.14
CA ARG A 546 23.61 7.36 -8.23
C ARG A 546 24.00 8.72 -8.75
N TYR A 547 23.96 8.86 -10.07
CA TYR A 547 24.05 10.14 -10.76
C TYR A 547 22.72 10.46 -11.44
N ASP A 548 22.18 11.65 -11.17
CA ASP A 548 20.94 12.15 -11.73
C ASP A 548 21.19 13.38 -12.60
N ASP A 549 20.52 13.44 -13.75
CA ASP A 549 20.31 14.64 -14.56
C ASP A 549 18.80 14.92 -14.59
N ALA A 550 18.41 16.11 -14.16
CA ALA A 550 17.03 16.53 -14.03
C ALA A 550 16.80 17.86 -14.73
N GLU A 551 15.65 18.00 -15.38
CA GLU A 551 15.24 19.21 -16.07
C GLU A 551 13.78 19.54 -15.76
N SER A 552 13.51 20.82 -15.50
CA SER A 552 12.18 21.39 -15.39
C SER A 552 12.02 22.51 -16.42
N THR A 553 10.94 22.49 -17.19
CA THR A 553 10.54 23.58 -18.09
C THR A 553 9.14 24.03 -17.73
N VAL A 554 8.94 25.32 -17.51
CA VAL A 554 7.63 25.94 -17.25
C VAL A 554 7.34 26.93 -18.36
N PHE A 555 6.32 26.65 -19.16
CA PHE A 555 5.78 27.58 -20.15
C PHE A 555 4.53 28.25 -19.59
N SER A 556 4.51 29.58 -19.54
CA SER A 556 3.38 30.38 -19.06
C SER A 556 2.56 30.91 -20.24
N ARG A 557 1.25 30.66 -20.21
CA ARG A 557 0.28 31.23 -21.16
C ARG A 557 -0.17 32.64 -20.78
N LEU A 558 0.14 33.09 -19.57
CA LEU A 558 -0.23 34.43 -19.09
C LEU A 558 0.59 35.52 -19.77
N ASP A 559 1.87 35.25 -20.03
CA ASP A 559 2.85 36.20 -20.58
C ASP A 559 3.67 35.64 -21.75
N GLY A 560 3.50 34.35 -22.09
CA GLY A 560 4.24 33.67 -23.15
C GLY A 560 5.67 33.26 -22.77
N SER A 561 6.09 33.42 -21.51
CA SER A 561 7.46 33.13 -21.07
C SER A 561 7.73 31.63 -20.96
N THR A 562 8.99 31.23 -21.14
CA THR A 562 9.47 29.86 -20.88
C THR A 562 10.66 29.92 -19.94
N GLN A 563 10.54 29.29 -18.78
CA GLN A 563 11.64 29.08 -17.84
C GLN A 563 12.14 27.64 -17.95
N ARG A 564 13.46 27.45 -17.99
CA ARG A 564 14.10 26.14 -18.04
C ARG A 564 15.17 26.06 -16.97
N ILE A 565 15.12 25.02 -16.16
CA ILE A 565 16.04 24.77 -15.05
C ILE A 565 16.59 23.37 -15.22
N ARG A 566 17.91 23.23 -15.16
CA ARG A 566 18.60 21.95 -15.28
C ARG A 566 19.55 21.77 -14.11
N ASP A 567 19.48 20.60 -13.51
CA ASP A 567 20.24 20.21 -12.34
C ASP A 567 20.87 18.83 -12.54
N HIS A 568 22.01 18.62 -11.91
CA HIS A 568 22.62 17.30 -11.83
C HIS A 568 23.15 17.06 -10.42
N LYS A 569 23.11 15.80 -9.97
CA LYS A 569 23.55 15.45 -8.63
C LYS A 569 24.03 14.02 -8.52
N PHE A 570 25.19 13.84 -7.89
CA PHE A 570 25.60 12.55 -7.35
C PHE A 570 25.06 12.39 -5.92
N THR A 571 24.44 11.24 -5.64
CA THR A 571 24.01 10.82 -4.31
C THR A 571 24.59 9.46 -3.95
N SER A 572 24.81 9.23 -2.67
CA SER A 572 25.42 8.02 -2.16
C SER A 572 24.72 7.45 -0.93
N ARG A 573 24.90 6.15 -0.71
CA ARG A 573 24.49 5.45 0.52
C ARG A 573 25.52 4.40 0.90
N ALA A 574 25.68 4.19 2.19
CA ALA A 574 26.45 3.10 2.76
C ALA A 574 25.73 2.58 3.99
N GLY A 575 25.74 1.27 4.21
CA GLY A 575 25.18 0.69 5.43
C GLY A 575 25.76 -0.67 5.74
N LEU A 576 25.92 -0.94 7.03
CA LEU A 576 26.51 -2.18 7.53
C LEU A 576 25.56 -2.80 8.55
N VAL A 577 25.29 -4.09 8.41
CA VAL A 577 24.50 -4.90 9.33
C VAL A 577 25.35 -6.05 9.85
N TYR A 578 25.27 -6.31 11.15
CA TYR A 578 25.81 -7.54 11.75
C TYR A 578 24.66 -8.49 12.09
N LEU A 579 24.64 -9.69 11.52
CA LEU A 579 23.61 -10.71 11.69
C LEU A 579 24.05 -11.74 12.75
N HIS A 580 23.57 -11.57 13.98
CA HIS A 580 23.82 -12.51 15.06
C HIS A 580 22.89 -13.73 14.94
N PRO A 581 23.37 -14.97 15.16
CA PRO A 581 22.56 -16.18 14.96
C PRO A 581 21.33 -16.29 15.86
N SER A 582 21.27 -15.56 16.97
CA SER A 582 20.07 -15.50 17.81
C SER A 582 18.95 -14.59 17.25
N GLY A 583 19.15 -13.98 16.08
CA GLY A 583 18.15 -13.15 15.40
C GLY A 583 18.32 -11.64 15.59
N TRP A 584 19.37 -11.19 16.29
CA TRP A 584 19.69 -9.77 16.45
C TRP A 584 20.49 -9.24 15.25
N ALA A 585 20.15 -8.04 14.80
CA ALA A 585 20.77 -7.39 13.67
C ALA A 585 20.99 -5.89 13.89
N PRO A 586 22.03 -5.47 14.65
CA PRO A 586 22.43 -4.07 14.70
C PRO A 586 22.97 -3.59 13.36
N TYR A 587 22.74 -2.31 13.05
CA TYR A 587 23.18 -1.69 11.82
C TYR A 587 23.54 -0.20 11.99
N LEU A 588 24.35 0.28 11.06
CA LEU A 588 24.67 1.69 10.85
C LEU A 588 24.42 2.04 9.39
N SER A 589 23.94 3.24 9.11
CA SER A 589 23.81 3.72 7.74
C SER A 589 23.97 5.22 7.56
N TYR A 590 24.40 5.55 6.34
CA TYR A 590 24.46 6.88 5.76
C TYR A 590 23.67 6.87 4.45
N SER A 591 22.84 7.88 4.23
CA SER A 591 22.04 8.01 3.02
C SER A 591 21.79 9.46 2.62
N GLU A 592 21.80 9.72 1.33
CA GLU A 592 21.55 11.05 0.76
C GLU A 592 20.25 11.11 -0.06
N SER A 593 19.69 12.32 -0.15
CA SER A 593 18.63 12.67 -1.11
C SER A 593 18.86 14.03 -1.74
N PHE A 594 18.15 14.29 -2.83
CA PHE A 594 18.11 15.61 -3.44
C PHE A 594 16.73 15.90 -4.06
N ALA A 595 16.42 17.19 -4.12
CA ALA A 595 15.23 17.71 -4.79
C ALA A 595 15.60 19.01 -5.54
N PRO A 596 15.52 19.04 -6.88
CA PRO A 596 15.61 20.27 -7.67
C PRO A 596 14.59 21.32 -7.21
N THR A 597 14.94 22.59 -7.38
CA THR A 597 14.04 23.71 -7.10
C THR A 597 13.78 24.52 -8.36
N ALA A 598 12.55 25.00 -8.53
CA ALA A 598 12.17 25.82 -9.68
C ALA A 598 12.44 27.32 -9.49
N THR A 599 13.12 27.70 -8.40
CA THR A 599 13.29 29.11 -8.04
C THR A 599 14.61 29.66 -8.58
N ILE A 600 14.54 30.85 -9.16
CA ILE A 600 15.68 31.60 -9.70
C ILE A 600 16.20 32.56 -8.63
N ASP A 601 17.52 32.65 -8.49
CA ASP A 601 18.17 33.63 -7.67
C ASP A 601 17.96 35.03 -8.29
N PRO A 602 17.26 35.94 -7.61
CA PRO A 602 16.96 37.27 -8.11
C PRO A 602 18.20 38.16 -8.25
N VAL A 603 19.32 37.80 -7.62
CA VAL A 603 20.58 38.55 -7.68
C VAL A 603 21.46 38.09 -8.85
N SER A 604 21.66 36.78 -9.01
CA SER A 604 22.52 36.26 -10.09
C SER A 604 21.77 36.02 -11.40
N GLY A 605 20.45 35.82 -11.34
CA GLY A 605 19.63 35.38 -12.48
C GLY A 605 19.74 33.88 -12.78
N ASP A 606 20.53 33.14 -12.02
CA ASP A 606 20.71 31.69 -12.16
C ASP A 606 19.70 30.91 -11.29
N PRO A 607 19.30 29.68 -11.67
CA PRO A 607 18.53 28.81 -10.79
C PRO A 607 19.28 28.50 -9.48
N PHE A 608 18.54 28.45 -8.37
CA PHE A 608 19.10 27.93 -7.12
C PHE A 608 19.51 26.45 -7.27
N LYS A 609 20.53 26.03 -6.52
CA LYS A 609 21.02 24.63 -6.54
C LYS A 609 19.93 23.66 -6.03
N PRO A 610 20.05 22.35 -6.22
CA PRO A 610 19.11 21.42 -5.60
C PRO A 610 19.19 21.43 -4.07
N GLU A 611 18.04 21.26 -3.43
CA GLU A 611 17.99 20.92 -2.01
C GLU A 611 18.59 19.53 -1.79
N SER A 612 19.18 19.31 -0.62
CA SER A 612 19.77 18.01 -0.28
C SER A 612 19.34 17.51 1.10
N GLY A 613 19.12 16.20 1.21
CA GLY A 613 18.90 15.49 2.46
C GLY A 613 20.12 14.63 2.80
N LYS A 614 20.53 14.61 4.06
CA LYS A 614 21.57 13.69 4.56
C LYS A 614 21.13 13.09 5.87
N GLN A 615 21.35 11.80 6.04
CA GLN A 615 21.02 11.10 7.27
C GLN A 615 22.13 10.17 7.72
N PHE A 616 22.37 10.18 9.02
CA PHE A 616 23.02 9.08 9.73
C PHE A 616 21.97 8.35 10.58
N GLU A 617 21.97 7.03 10.53
CA GLU A 617 21.08 6.19 11.33
C GLU A 617 21.87 5.05 11.97
N ALA A 618 21.55 4.78 13.24
CA ALA A 618 22.02 3.60 13.96
C ALA A 618 20.79 2.86 14.49
N GLY A 619 20.72 1.56 14.29
CA GLY A 619 19.56 0.80 14.73
C GLY A 619 19.86 -0.66 15.00
N VAL A 620 18.83 -1.37 15.45
CA VAL A 620 18.87 -2.79 15.70
C VAL A 620 17.53 -3.40 15.35
N ARG A 621 17.55 -4.54 14.66
CA ARG A 621 16.38 -5.40 14.49
C ARG A 621 16.54 -6.67 15.29
N TYR A 622 15.40 -7.23 15.67
CA TYR A 622 15.35 -8.53 16.30
C TYR A 622 14.23 -9.36 15.68
N GLN A 623 14.59 -10.50 15.12
CA GLN A 623 13.69 -11.48 14.54
C GLN A 623 13.99 -12.84 15.18
N PRO A 624 13.27 -13.23 16.26
CA PRO A 624 13.50 -14.52 16.89
C PRO A 624 13.24 -15.66 15.89
N THR A 625 14.18 -16.62 15.84
CA THR A 625 14.11 -17.77 14.93
C THR A 625 12.81 -18.54 15.13
N GLY A 626 12.13 -18.88 14.02
CA GLY A 626 10.84 -19.60 14.03
C GLY A 626 9.64 -18.79 14.51
N SER A 627 9.81 -17.57 15.03
CA SER A 627 8.69 -16.73 15.49
C SER A 627 8.14 -15.86 14.36
N LYS A 628 6.84 -15.56 14.37
CA LYS A 628 6.24 -14.52 13.53
C LYS A 628 6.33 -13.17 14.25
N ALA A 629 7.55 -12.70 14.48
CA ALA A 629 7.80 -11.43 15.15
C ALA A 629 8.96 -10.67 14.50
N MET A 630 8.83 -9.34 14.45
CA MET A 630 9.87 -8.41 14.05
C MET A 630 9.83 -7.20 14.99
N TYR A 631 10.96 -6.93 15.62
CA TYR A 631 11.16 -5.74 16.47
C TYR A 631 12.26 -4.88 15.87
N SER A 632 12.14 -3.56 15.99
CA SER A 632 13.18 -2.63 15.58
C SER A 632 13.28 -1.44 16.51
N ALA A 633 14.50 -0.94 16.67
CA ALA A 633 14.80 0.32 17.32
C ALA A 633 15.84 1.08 16.47
N ALA A 634 15.63 2.37 16.25
CA ALA A 634 16.55 3.20 15.48
C ALA A 634 16.68 4.60 16.09
N VAL A 635 17.87 5.18 15.99
CA VAL A 635 18.14 6.60 16.24
C VAL A 635 18.69 7.23 14.98
N PHE A 636 18.30 8.48 14.70
CA PHE A 636 18.67 9.16 13.45
C PHE A 636 19.00 10.64 13.66
N ASP A 637 19.89 11.16 12.81
CA ASP A 637 20.13 12.59 12.58
C ASP A 637 19.91 12.87 11.09
N LEU A 638 18.79 13.51 10.76
CA LEU A 638 18.38 13.86 9.41
C LEU A 638 18.49 15.37 9.22
N ARG A 639 19.13 15.81 8.14
CA ARG A 639 19.27 17.22 7.79
C ARG A 639 18.81 17.49 6.37
N ARG A 640 17.95 18.50 6.20
CA ARG A 640 17.59 19.10 4.92
C ARG A 640 18.36 20.40 4.77
N LYS A 641 19.17 20.53 3.73
CA LYS A 641 20.03 21.68 3.44
C LYS A 641 19.66 22.32 2.11
N ASN A 642 20.03 23.60 1.98
CA ASN A 642 19.82 24.41 0.79
C ASN A 642 18.33 24.55 0.43
N TYR A 643 17.42 24.50 1.41
CA TYR A 643 16.04 24.86 1.15
C TYR A 643 15.92 26.39 1.05
N ILE A 644 14.92 26.85 0.31
CA ILE A 644 14.70 28.30 0.11
C ILE A 644 14.08 28.89 1.38
N SER A 645 14.78 29.84 1.96
CA SER A 645 14.28 30.73 3.02
C SER A 645 14.05 32.11 2.45
N PHE A 646 13.27 32.95 3.12
CA PHE A 646 13.00 34.32 2.68
C PHE A 646 13.60 35.30 3.68
N ASP A 647 14.24 36.37 3.20
CA ASP A 647 14.72 37.45 4.08
C ASP A 647 13.60 38.44 4.45
N GLY A 648 13.95 39.50 5.18
CA GLY A 648 12.99 40.50 5.69
C GLY A 648 12.21 41.24 4.59
N ASP A 649 12.74 41.28 3.36
CA ASP A 649 12.10 41.88 2.19
C ASP A 649 11.31 40.85 1.36
N ALA A 650 11.08 39.66 1.92
CA ALA A 650 10.50 38.51 1.25
C ALA A 650 11.28 38.06 0.00
N MET A 651 12.59 38.34 -0.06
CA MET A 651 13.43 37.89 -1.15
C MET A 651 13.89 36.44 -0.90
N PRO A 652 13.76 35.52 -1.88
CA PRO A 652 14.20 34.14 -1.70
C PRO A 652 15.73 34.07 -1.63
N ARG A 653 16.22 33.28 -0.67
CA ARG A 653 17.64 33.00 -0.40
C ARG A 653 17.83 31.52 -0.08
N GLN A 654 18.83 30.90 -0.69
CA GLN A 654 19.13 29.48 -0.47
C GLN A 654 20.12 29.24 0.69
N THR A 655 19.73 29.64 1.89
CA THR A 655 20.54 29.49 3.12
C THR A 655 19.91 28.51 4.11
N GLY A 656 18.73 27.97 3.80
CA GLY A 656 17.93 27.18 4.72
C GLY A 656 18.56 25.85 5.11
N GLU A 657 18.61 25.57 6.41
CA GLU A 657 18.86 24.23 6.98
C GLU A 657 17.84 23.86 8.07
N ILE A 658 17.28 22.65 7.99
CA ILE A 658 16.43 22.03 9.03
C ILE A 658 17.10 20.74 9.51
N SER A 659 17.18 20.56 10.83
CA SER A 659 17.63 19.32 11.47
C SER A 659 16.49 18.64 12.21
N VAL A 660 16.33 17.33 11.98
CA VAL A 660 15.40 16.47 12.69
C VAL A 660 16.18 15.29 13.26
N ARG A 661 16.13 15.15 14.58
CA ARG A 661 16.75 14.03 15.31
C ARG A 661 15.67 13.27 16.05
N GLY A 662 15.84 11.97 16.18
CA GLY A 662 14.84 11.19 16.89
C GLY A 662 15.21 9.74 17.14
N LEU A 663 14.28 9.08 17.81
CA LEU A 663 14.28 7.66 18.10
C LEU A 663 12.95 7.05 17.64
N GLU A 664 13.00 5.89 17.01
CA GLU A 664 11.85 5.12 16.55
C GLU A 664 11.93 3.70 17.13
N LEU A 665 10.82 3.20 17.69
CA LEU A 665 10.65 1.81 18.09
C LEU A 665 9.45 1.22 17.35
N GLU A 666 9.58 -0.01 16.89
CA GLU A 666 8.52 -0.73 16.19
C GLU A 666 8.48 -2.18 16.61
N ALA A 667 7.29 -2.73 16.81
CA ALA A 667 7.05 -4.14 17.02
C ALA A 667 5.88 -4.57 16.15
N THR A 668 6.06 -5.62 15.36
CA THR A 668 4.97 -6.34 14.69
C THR A 668 5.14 -7.81 14.96
N ALA A 669 4.19 -8.42 15.65
CA ALA A 669 4.32 -9.80 16.12
C ALA A 669 2.98 -10.52 16.28
N GLU A 670 2.99 -11.82 16.02
CA GLU A 670 2.00 -12.76 16.58
C GLU A 670 2.49 -13.12 18.00
N VAL A 671 2.00 -12.41 19.02
CA VAL A 671 2.51 -12.51 20.41
C VAL A 671 2.00 -13.74 21.16
N ALA A 672 0.90 -14.31 20.69
CA ALA A 672 0.34 -15.58 21.10
C ALA A 672 -0.43 -16.17 19.91
N PRO A 673 -0.73 -17.49 19.87
CA PRO A 673 -1.47 -18.08 18.76
C PRO A 673 -2.76 -17.29 18.46
N ARG A 674 -2.86 -16.77 17.23
CA ARG A 674 -3.99 -15.95 16.74
C ARG A 674 -4.13 -14.56 17.40
N MET A 675 -3.11 -14.09 18.11
CA MET A 675 -3.04 -12.74 18.68
C MET A 675 -1.98 -11.91 17.96
N ASN A 676 -2.42 -10.95 17.15
CA ASN A 676 -1.52 -10.03 16.47
C ASN A 676 -1.35 -8.74 17.28
N LEU A 677 -0.14 -8.22 17.31
CA LEU A 677 0.22 -6.94 17.91
C LEU A 677 1.05 -6.11 16.92
N THR A 678 0.66 -4.87 16.74
CA THR A 678 1.54 -3.83 16.23
C THR A 678 1.68 -2.73 17.26
N ALA A 679 2.91 -2.34 17.59
CA ALA A 679 3.18 -1.23 18.48
C ALA A 679 4.28 -0.36 17.89
N SER A 680 4.16 0.96 18.08
CA SER A 680 5.14 1.92 17.59
C SER A 680 5.34 3.05 18.59
N TYR A 681 6.58 3.51 18.74
CA TYR A 681 6.90 4.73 19.46
C TYR A 681 7.84 5.60 18.64
N SER A 682 7.64 6.92 18.68
CA SER A 682 8.54 7.88 18.06
C SER A 682 8.78 9.03 19.01
N TYR A 683 10.05 9.35 19.21
CA TYR A 683 10.51 10.52 19.93
C TYR A 683 11.22 11.45 18.97
N THR A 684 10.64 12.61 18.70
CA THR A 684 11.20 13.62 17.79
C THR A 684 11.10 14.98 18.47
N PRO A 685 12.12 15.38 19.26
CA PRO A 685 12.06 16.57 20.10
C PRO A 685 11.60 17.83 19.36
N ARG A 686 12.21 18.08 18.20
CA ARG A 686 11.96 19.23 17.31
C ARG A 686 12.46 18.93 15.90
N ALA A 687 11.84 19.58 14.92
CA ALA A 687 12.39 19.80 13.60
C ALA A 687 12.88 21.25 13.55
N ILE A 688 14.15 21.47 13.86
CA ILE A 688 14.68 22.80 14.18
C ILE A 688 15.31 23.46 12.95
N VAL A 689 15.01 24.73 12.71
CA VAL A 689 15.75 25.55 11.73
C VAL A 689 17.13 25.88 12.29
N THR A 690 18.18 25.40 11.64
CA THR A 690 19.58 25.65 12.04
C THR A 690 20.24 26.74 11.19
N ALA A 691 19.71 27.04 10.01
CA ALA A 691 20.11 28.17 9.18
C ALA A 691 18.89 28.70 8.40
N SER A 692 18.77 30.03 8.29
CA SER A 692 17.75 30.72 7.50
C SER A 692 18.22 32.15 7.24
N SER A 693 17.75 32.75 6.15
CA SER A 693 17.91 34.19 5.90
C SER A 693 17.00 35.06 6.77
N ASN A 694 16.03 34.48 7.46
CA ASN A 694 15.27 35.13 8.51
C ASN A 694 15.76 34.68 9.89
N ALA A 695 16.45 35.57 10.59
CA ALA A 695 17.03 35.29 11.92
C ALA A 695 15.98 34.88 12.97
N SER A 696 14.71 35.30 12.82
CA SER A 696 13.63 34.94 13.75
C SER A 696 13.22 33.46 13.68
N GLU A 697 13.57 32.77 12.60
CA GLU A 697 13.27 31.35 12.41
C GLU A 697 14.33 30.44 13.06
N ILE A 698 15.57 30.93 13.20
CA ILE A 698 16.68 30.11 13.70
C ILE A 698 16.39 29.66 15.15
N GLY A 699 16.51 28.36 15.39
CA GLY A 699 16.22 27.73 16.68
C GLY A 699 14.74 27.39 16.91
N LYS A 700 13.84 27.77 15.98
CA LYS A 700 12.41 27.49 16.03
C LYS A 700 12.05 26.20 15.29
N GLN A 701 10.87 25.67 15.61
CA GLN A 701 10.31 24.53 14.91
C GLN A 701 9.83 24.91 13.50
N ALA A 702 10.39 24.23 12.49
CA ALA A 702 10.04 24.40 11.08
C ALA A 702 8.73 23.71 10.72
N THR A 703 8.61 22.43 11.07
CA THR A 703 7.47 21.57 10.72
C THR A 703 6.89 20.88 11.95
N ALA A 704 5.61 20.53 11.86
CA ALA A 704 4.86 19.86 12.91
C ALA A 704 5.37 18.45 13.16
N VAL A 705 6.25 18.31 14.15
CA VAL A 705 6.67 17.01 14.69
C VAL A 705 6.16 16.86 16.13
N PRO A 706 5.29 15.86 16.41
CA PRO A 706 4.90 15.57 17.79
C PRO A 706 6.08 15.03 18.58
N ARG A 707 6.35 15.63 19.75
CA ARG A 707 7.51 15.27 20.57
C ARG A 707 7.52 13.78 20.93
N HIS A 708 6.36 13.26 21.30
CA HIS A 708 6.12 11.85 21.57
C HIS A 708 4.94 11.39 20.74
N ARG A 709 5.08 10.28 20.04
CA ARG A 709 3.98 9.57 19.39
C ARG A 709 4.02 8.12 19.83
N PHE A 710 2.88 7.59 20.26
CA PHE A 710 2.72 6.19 20.62
C PHE A 710 1.51 5.64 19.89
N SER A 711 1.63 4.44 19.33
CA SER A 711 0.48 3.73 18.79
C SER A 711 0.56 2.25 19.09
N VAL A 712 -0.58 1.64 19.32
CA VAL A 712 -0.70 0.20 19.54
C VAL A 712 -2.00 -0.29 18.95
N TRP A 713 -1.94 -1.38 18.19
CA TRP A 713 -3.09 -2.12 17.68
C TRP A 713 -2.91 -3.58 18.06
N ALA A 714 -3.93 -4.19 18.65
CA ALA A 714 -3.95 -5.62 18.91
C ALA A 714 -5.27 -6.21 18.42
N ASP A 715 -5.20 -7.41 17.85
CA ASP A 715 -6.38 -8.21 17.53
C ASP A 715 -6.19 -9.67 17.89
N TYR A 716 -7.30 -10.31 18.27
CA TYR A 716 -7.37 -11.71 18.62
C TYR A 716 -8.44 -12.43 17.80
N ARG A 717 -8.11 -13.59 17.24
CA ARG A 717 -9.05 -14.45 16.51
C ARG A 717 -9.36 -15.69 17.36
N PHE A 718 -10.60 -15.79 17.82
CA PHE A 718 -11.10 -16.90 18.61
C PHE A 718 -11.37 -18.13 17.75
N ALA A 719 -11.38 -19.32 18.36
CA ALA A 719 -11.60 -20.59 17.65
C ALA A 719 -13.00 -20.71 17.02
N ASN A 720 -13.99 -19.99 17.58
CA ASN A 720 -15.37 -20.00 17.14
C ASN A 720 -15.67 -18.98 16.02
N GLY A 721 -14.63 -18.41 15.39
CA GLY A 721 -14.76 -17.42 14.32
C GLY A 721 -14.82 -15.96 14.78
N LEU A 722 -15.05 -15.67 16.06
CA LEU A 722 -15.06 -14.30 16.59
C LEU A 722 -13.68 -13.63 16.46
N LYS A 723 -13.66 -12.35 16.13
CA LYS A 723 -12.46 -11.50 16.06
C LYS A 723 -12.72 -10.23 16.85
N LEU A 724 -11.75 -9.83 17.68
CA LEU A 724 -11.79 -8.55 18.39
C LEU A 724 -10.49 -7.81 18.13
N GLY A 725 -10.58 -6.54 17.76
CA GLY A 725 -9.45 -5.64 17.56
C GLY A 725 -9.64 -4.34 18.33
N LEU A 726 -8.57 -3.83 18.93
CA LEU A 726 -8.55 -2.54 19.61
C LEU A 726 -7.23 -1.84 19.33
N GLY A 727 -7.29 -0.55 19.06
CA GLY A 727 -6.11 0.27 18.89
C GLY A 727 -6.21 1.63 19.57
N ALA A 728 -5.06 2.17 19.92
CA ALA A 728 -4.89 3.50 20.48
C ALA A 728 -3.76 4.23 19.75
N ARG A 729 -4.00 5.49 19.41
CA ARG A 729 -3.02 6.40 18.80
C ARG A 729 -2.92 7.66 19.63
N TYR A 730 -1.76 7.88 20.24
CA TYR A 730 -1.42 9.07 21.00
C TYR A 730 -0.46 9.96 20.21
N THR A 731 -0.84 11.23 20.08
CA THR A 731 -0.02 12.28 19.49
C THR A 731 0.24 13.33 20.57
N GLY A 732 1.50 13.49 20.97
CA GLY A 732 1.90 14.47 21.97
C GLY A 732 1.87 15.90 21.43
N THR A 733 1.98 16.85 22.36
CA THR A 733 2.00 18.29 22.09
C THR A 733 3.10 18.67 21.08
N ASN A 734 2.80 19.62 20.19
CA ASN A 734 3.75 20.17 19.21
C ASN A 734 3.48 21.67 18.98
N TYR A 735 4.36 22.35 18.21
CA TYR A 735 4.27 23.79 17.91
C TYR A 735 3.65 24.12 16.54
N GLY A 736 3.05 23.12 15.88
CA GLY A 736 2.57 23.26 14.51
C GLY A 736 3.69 23.45 13.48
N ASP A 737 3.29 23.91 12.30
CA ASP A 737 4.20 24.34 11.23
C ASP A 737 4.52 25.83 11.38
N GLY A 738 5.82 26.17 11.42
CA GLY A 738 6.30 27.55 11.50
C GLY A 738 6.09 28.24 12.85
N GLU A 739 6.72 27.74 13.93
CA GLU A 739 6.61 28.28 15.30
C GLU A 739 6.91 29.79 15.38
N ALA A 740 7.86 30.29 14.58
CA ALA A 740 8.28 31.69 14.57
C ALA A 740 7.12 32.66 14.30
N ALA A 741 6.16 32.25 13.47
CA ALA A 741 5.01 33.08 13.13
C ALA A 741 3.93 33.05 14.22
N ARG A 742 3.75 31.94 14.94
CA ARG A 742 2.67 31.72 15.92
C ARG A 742 3.07 30.68 16.98
N PRO A 743 3.30 31.05 18.26
CA PRO A 743 3.94 30.16 19.25
C PRO A 743 2.99 29.19 20.00
N SER A 744 1.67 29.23 19.77
CA SER A 744 0.70 28.40 20.51
C SER A 744 0.91 26.91 20.26
N LYS A 745 0.84 26.11 21.33
CA LYS A 745 1.06 24.66 21.25
C LYS A 745 -0.23 23.93 20.88
N VAL A 746 -0.16 23.04 19.90
CA VAL A 746 -1.24 22.09 19.60
C VAL A 746 -1.32 21.05 20.73
N PRO A 747 -2.46 20.90 21.44
CA PRO A 747 -2.57 19.99 22.57
C PRO A 747 -2.41 18.52 22.17
N ALA A 748 -1.93 17.71 23.12
CA ALA A 748 -1.88 16.27 22.93
C ALA A 748 -3.27 15.65 22.74
N SER A 749 -3.34 14.56 21.98
CA SER A 749 -4.58 13.82 21.73
C SER A 749 -4.36 12.31 21.74
N THR A 750 -5.40 11.58 22.10
CA THR A 750 -5.47 10.12 22.06
C THR A 750 -6.76 9.76 21.34
N VAL A 751 -6.65 8.94 20.32
CA VAL A 751 -7.78 8.44 19.52
C VAL A 751 -7.79 6.92 19.62
N LEU A 752 -8.97 6.34 19.84
CA LEU A 752 -9.16 4.91 19.93
C LEU A 752 -9.85 4.39 18.68
N ASP A 753 -9.45 3.23 18.18
CA ASP A 753 -10.06 2.54 17.05
C ASP A 753 -10.42 1.10 17.49
N ALA A 754 -11.44 0.49 16.92
CA ALA A 754 -11.88 -0.87 17.29
C ALA A 754 -12.40 -1.67 16.09
N MET A 755 -12.36 -3.00 16.22
CA MET A 755 -12.92 -3.94 15.26
C MET A 755 -13.64 -5.08 15.99
N LEU A 756 -14.83 -5.43 15.51
CA LEU A 756 -15.53 -6.66 15.84
C LEU A 756 -15.74 -7.45 14.55
N GLY A 757 -15.33 -8.70 14.50
CA GLY A 757 -15.51 -9.53 13.30
C GLY A 757 -15.97 -10.95 13.62
N TYR A 758 -16.47 -11.65 12.62
CA TYR A 758 -16.95 -13.02 12.74
C TYR A 758 -16.74 -13.76 11.42
N ASP A 759 -15.98 -14.86 11.45
CA ASP A 759 -15.85 -15.80 10.34
C ASP A 759 -16.90 -16.90 10.48
N ILE A 760 -17.67 -17.13 9.41
CA ILE A 760 -18.67 -18.19 9.31
C ILE A 760 -18.63 -18.79 7.91
N ASP A 761 -18.20 -20.05 7.82
CA ASP A 761 -17.96 -20.77 6.56
C ASP A 761 -17.07 -19.97 5.60
N ARG A 762 -17.66 -19.47 4.52
CA ARG A 762 -17.01 -18.66 3.47
C ARG A 762 -17.15 -17.16 3.68
N TRP A 763 -17.87 -16.74 4.72
CA TRP A 763 -18.12 -15.35 5.05
C TRP A 763 -17.18 -14.82 6.14
N THR A 764 -16.68 -13.61 5.94
CA THR A 764 -16.06 -12.79 6.98
C THR A 764 -16.90 -11.53 7.15
N LEU A 765 -17.48 -11.37 8.34
CA LEU A 765 -18.20 -10.16 8.74
C LEU A 765 -17.28 -9.30 9.61
N ALA A 766 -17.32 -7.97 9.44
CA ALA A 766 -16.56 -7.04 10.26
C ALA A 766 -17.31 -5.72 10.49
N LEU A 767 -17.19 -5.15 11.68
CA LEU A 767 -17.57 -3.80 12.04
C LEU A 767 -16.32 -3.07 12.53
N ASN A 768 -15.89 -2.06 11.79
CA ASN A 768 -14.74 -1.23 12.14
C ASN A 768 -15.22 0.15 12.61
N LEU A 769 -14.67 0.61 13.73
CA LEU A 769 -14.95 1.91 14.34
C LEU A 769 -13.64 2.69 14.46
N ARG A 770 -13.53 3.83 13.77
CA ARG A 770 -12.38 4.74 13.91
C ARG A 770 -12.79 5.93 14.76
N ASN A 771 -11.89 6.41 15.62
CA ASN A 771 -12.22 7.43 16.62
C ASN A 771 -13.47 7.02 17.45
N LEU A 772 -13.40 5.84 18.06
CA LEU A 772 -14.45 5.16 18.83
C LEU A 772 -15.17 6.08 19.82
N THR A 773 -14.42 6.92 20.53
CA THR A 773 -14.93 7.86 21.53
C THR A 773 -15.47 9.17 20.94
N ASN A 774 -15.45 9.30 19.60
CA ASN A 774 -15.85 10.50 18.86
C ASN A 774 -15.16 11.77 19.38
N LYS A 775 -13.85 11.66 19.69
CA LYS A 775 -13.06 12.78 20.19
C LYS A 775 -12.96 13.87 19.13
N THR A 776 -13.29 15.11 19.50
CA THR A 776 -12.95 16.29 18.71
C THR A 776 -11.55 16.76 19.13
N TYR A 777 -10.63 16.83 18.18
CA TYR A 777 -9.25 17.26 18.45
C TYR A 777 -8.66 18.00 17.25
N ILE A 778 -7.75 18.93 17.54
CA ILE A 778 -6.91 19.58 16.54
C ILE A 778 -5.73 18.66 16.27
N ALA A 779 -5.55 18.29 15.01
CA ALA A 779 -4.50 17.38 14.61
C ALA A 779 -3.18 18.08 14.29
N ASN A 780 -3.26 19.29 13.73
CA ASN A 780 -2.13 20.18 13.46
C ASN A 780 -2.62 21.63 13.33
N CYS A 781 -1.71 22.60 13.50
CA CYS A 781 -1.90 23.98 13.09
C CYS A 781 -0.68 24.45 12.29
N GLY A 782 -0.90 25.30 11.30
CA GLY A 782 0.16 25.83 10.44
C GLY A 782 -0.35 27.01 9.62
N TYR A 783 0.51 27.98 9.35
CA TYR A 783 0.20 29.14 8.50
C TYR A 783 -1.12 29.86 8.87
N GLY A 784 -1.37 30.02 10.18
CA GLY A 784 -2.56 30.70 10.71
C GLY A 784 -3.86 29.88 10.72
N ASN A 785 -3.82 28.63 10.28
CA ASN A 785 -4.96 27.71 10.31
C ASN A 785 -4.70 26.50 11.22
N CYS A 786 -5.78 25.91 11.73
CA CYS A 786 -5.80 24.67 12.48
C CYS A 786 -6.71 23.66 11.79
N TYR A 787 -6.27 22.39 11.77
CA TYR A 787 -6.91 21.29 11.07
C TYR A 787 -7.43 20.28 12.09
N TYR A 788 -8.72 19.99 12.06
CA TYR A 788 -9.33 19.00 12.95
C TYR A 788 -9.21 17.59 12.38
N GLY A 789 -9.03 16.60 13.25
CA GLY A 789 -9.05 15.18 12.86
C GLY A 789 -10.43 14.71 12.40
N TYR A 790 -10.52 13.50 11.85
CA TYR A 790 -11.80 12.92 11.45
C TYR A 790 -12.72 12.69 12.68
N PRO A 791 -14.03 12.92 12.56
CA PRO A 791 -14.99 12.46 13.57
C PRO A 791 -15.02 10.93 13.59
N ARG A 792 -15.84 10.34 14.48
CA ARG A 792 -16.06 8.90 14.46
C ARG A 792 -16.59 8.44 13.09
N THR A 793 -16.07 7.31 12.60
CA THR A 793 -16.62 6.62 11.43
C THR A 793 -16.85 5.14 11.75
N ALA A 794 -17.99 4.63 11.30
CA ALA A 794 -18.38 3.23 11.39
C ALA A 794 -18.55 2.60 10.00
N THR A 795 -17.96 1.43 9.80
CA THR A 795 -18.09 0.65 8.56
C THR A 795 -18.36 -0.81 8.89
N ALA A 796 -19.46 -1.34 8.38
CA ALA A 796 -19.75 -2.76 8.34
C ALA A 796 -19.33 -3.36 7.00
N THR A 797 -18.70 -4.53 7.02
CA THR A 797 -18.18 -5.26 5.87
C THR A 797 -18.66 -6.70 5.91
N ALA A 798 -19.09 -7.24 4.77
CA ALA A 798 -19.32 -8.65 4.56
C ALA A 798 -18.50 -9.10 3.34
N THR A 799 -17.60 -10.04 3.52
CA THR A 799 -16.73 -10.59 2.48
C THR A 799 -17.05 -12.07 2.30
N TYR A 800 -17.23 -12.53 1.07
CA TYR A 800 -17.45 -13.94 0.71
C TYR A 800 -16.31 -14.45 -0.19
N ARG A 801 -15.70 -15.58 0.17
CA ARG A 801 -14.54 -16.18 -0.54
C ARG A 801 -14.82 -17.64 -0.92
N TRP A 802 -14.50 -18.07 -2.15
CA TRP A 802 -14.81 -19.44 -2.62
C TRP A 802 -13.86 -20.06 -3.63
#